data_AF-A0A7Y2XGM3-F1
#
_entry.id   AF-A0A7Y2XGM3-F1
#
_cell.length_a   1.000
_cell.length_b   1.000
_cell.length_c   1.000
_cell.angle_alpha   90.00
_cell.angle_beta   90.00
_cell.angle_gamma   90.00
#
_symmetry.space_group_name_H-M   'P 1'
#
loop_
_entity.id
_entity.type
_entity.pdbx_description
1 polymer ?
#
loop_
_entity_poly.entity_id
_entity_poly.type
_entity_poly.pdbx_seq_one_letter_code
_entity_poly.pdbx_strand_id
1 'polypeptide(L)'
;RGQPTQYSAVLSRRPLRLNAELKHVDIVIAQDPGVFRHSDPLKGMRDGGILVIQSDLSGEALWNHFPQTAQWAMRERNIRVCSVDGAGIALAEAASPAERYRLQGLAFMGAFFNAASLLGRQGMTREALYEGLRTHLGGDSATNSAAIEDEIHACMRGYDEVRALELSELEDQGRSAKIPLIPSSMAGAEAVAGPGNQGAFWDQVCAQYKTGHDILADPFTAISVIPAATSSMSDMSTVRATVPRFVADKCTGCSKCWVQCPDSAIPGVVSTIEEVLDATLSTLATTQNPLTQITQLLRHLARESRKILKKGEFESFAPILSEAYEKVAEKMGWDEERREQNDAEFQQVLDALEHFPLAKTAPFFDVPEGQEKGSGGLLSITINPETCKGCDVCVAVCDDGALVNVPQTDEEQERLEANWKLWKNLPETDDRYIRISSLEESIGMMPSMLLKQGNYLSMLGGDNACMGCGEKTAIHLVLSAVNALMAPRVETHVVEIAELIEALDEKARTLLISEADLAEVSADAEALEVSVERDKKEAVAQIHRAIEALKDLKWRYEKGPGGRGRARMGFANSTGCTSIWGATFPFNPYPFPWASHLFQDAPSVAVGLFEGHMRKMADGFVALRRARKLLDGRYDPEADEAAFADFGWQQFSDEEFALCPPLFAVGGDGAMMDIGFQNLSRLMASGKPIRVVVVDTQANSAGGGQSCTAGFKGQAPEVVDAGPDYRNKDEWRKELA
;
A
#
# COMPACT_ATOMS: atom_id res chain seq x y z
N ARG A 1 -15.05 3.07 -6.42
CA ARG A 1 -15.32 4.18 -7.37
C ARG A 1 -14.05 4.39 -8.21
N GLY A 2 -14.17 4.72 -9.50
CA GLY A 2 -13.02 5.02 -10.38
C GLY A 2 -12.29 3.78 -10.95
N GLN A 3 -12.79 2.57 -10.69
CA GLN A 3 -12.22 1.35 -11.27
C GLN A 3 -12.78 1.10 -12.67
N PRO A 4 -12.02 0.45 -13.57
CA PRO A 4 -12.50 0.07 -14.90
C PRO A 4 -13.81 -0.70 -14.80
N THR A 5 -14.82 -0.25 -15.55
CA THR A 5 -16.15 -0.89 -15.57
C THR A 5 -16.49 -1.24 -17.01
N GLN A 6 -16.80 -2.51 -17.24
CA GLN A 6 -17.22 -2.99 -18.56
C GLN A 6 -18.74 -3.06 -18.63
N TYR A 7 -19.31 -2.37 -19.63
CA TYR A 7 -20.71 -2.51 -20.00
C TYR A 7 -20.78 -3.28 -21.32
N SER A 8 -21.74 -4.19 -21.41
CA SER A 8 -21.97 -5.00 -22.61
C SER A 8 -23.39 -4.78 -23.11
N ALA A 9 -23.54 -4.53 -24.41
CA ALA A 9 -24.83 -4.41 -25.06
C ALA A 9 -24.85 -5.26 -26.33
N VAL A 10 -25.98 -5.91 -26.60
CA VAL A 10 -26.21 -6.67 -27.83
C VAL A 10 -27.41 -6.09 -28.56
N LEU A 11 -27.20 -5.66 -29.80
CA LEU A 11 -28.25 -5.20 -30.69
C LEU A 11 -28.58 -6.33 -31.68
N SER A 12 -29.79 -6.90 -31.58
CA SER A 12 -30.22 -8.02 -32.42
C SER A 12 -31.62 -7.81 -32.96
N ARG A 13 -31.84 -8.21 -34.22
CA ARG A 13 -33.18 -8.26 -34.85
C ARG A 13 -34.04 -9.43 -34.36
N ARG A 14 -33.42 -10.40 -33.70
CA ARG A 14 -34.09 -11.57 -33.12
C ARG A 14 -34.04 -11.48 -31.60
N PRO A 15 -35.02 -12.05 -30.89
CA PRO A 15 -34.98 -12.14 -29.44
C PRO A 15 -33.65 -12.69 -28.95
N LEU A 16 -33.03 -11.97 -28.01
CA LEU A 16 -31.77 -12.38 -27.39
C LEU A 16 -32.05 -13.56 -26.47
N ARG A 17 -31.31 -14.66 -26.68
CA ARG A 17 -31.33 -15.85 -25.82
C ARG A 17 -30.07 -15.97 -24.96
N LEU A 18 -29.10 -15.09 -25.16
CA LEU A 18 -27.84 -15.09 -24.46
C LEU A 18 -28.03 -14.50 -23.06
N ASN A 19 -27.59 -15.23 -22.03
CA ASN A 19 -27.52 -14.77 -20.65
C ASN A 19 -26.12 -15.09 -20.10
N ALA A 20 -25.10 -14.51 -20.72
CA ALA A 20 -23.69 -14.69 -20.38
C ALA A 20 -22.89 -13.46 -20.81
N GLU A 21 -21.69 -13.29 -20.24
CA GLU A 21 -20.73 -12.27 -20.66
C GLU A 21 -20.32 -12.43 -22.13
N LEU A 22 -20.08 -11.30 -22.81
CA LEU A 22 -19.68 -11.29 -24.21
C LEU A 22 -18.19 -11.63 -24.35
N LYS A 23 -17.89 -12.80 -24.91
CA LYS A 23 -16.52 -13.18 -25.31
C LYS A 23 -16.12 -12.70 -26.69
N HIS A 24 -17.10 -12.29 -27.49
CA HIS A 24 -16.88 -11.80 -28.85
C HIS A 24 -17.61 -10.49 -29.05
N VAL A 25 -16.90 -9.48 -29.55
CA VAL A 25 -17.42 -8.12 -29.72
C VAL A 25 -17.13 -7.57 -31.11
N ASP A 26 -18.08 -6.83 -31.66
CA ASP A 26 -17.93 -6.14 -32.94
C ASP A 26 -17.25 -4.77 -32.78
N ILE A 27 -17.56 -4.09 -31.68
CA ILE A 27 -17.21 -2.70 -31.41
C ILE A 27 -16.87 -2.57 -29.92
N VAL A 28 -15.79 -1.87 -29.61
CA VAL A 28 -15.41 -1.49 -28.24
C VAL A 28 -15.34 0.03 -28.15
N ILE A 29 -15.90 0.57 -27.06
CA ILE A 29 -15.89 2.00 -26.75
C ILE A 29 -15.07 2.19 -25.48
N ALA A 30 -13.92 2.83 -25.58
CA ALA A 30 -13.02 3.14 -24.49
C ALA A 30 -13.07 4.64 -24.17
N GLN A 31 -13.85 5.01 -23.15
CA GLN A 31 -13.94 6.38 -22.66
C GLN A 31 -12.72 6.81 -21.83
N ASP A 32 -11.93 5.84 -21.39
CA ASP A 32 -10.67 6.05 -20.69
C ASP A 32 -9.51 6.11 -21.71
N PRO A 33 -8.77 7.24 -21.81
CA PRO A 33 -7.61 7.33 -22.69
C PRO A 33 -6.49 6.36 -22.29
N GLY A 34 -6.44 5.95 -21.02
CA GLY A 34 -5.47 5.01 -20.46
C GLY A 34 -5.88 3.54 -20.53
N VAL A 35 -6.91 3.15 -21.28
CA VAL A 35 -7.49 1.79 -21.25
C VAL A 35 -6.47 0.65 -21.41
N PHE A 36 -5.45 0.85 -22.25
CA PHE A 36 -4.37 -0.12 -22.50
C PHE A 36 -3.35 -0.24 -21.35
N ARG A 37 -3.48 0.56 -20.27
CA ARG A 37 -2.65 0.45 -19.06
C ARG A 37 -3.16 -0.63 -18.11
N HIS A 38 -4.45 -0.95 -18.15
CA HIS A 38 -5.10 -1.87 -17.21
C HIS A 38 -5.95 -2.96 -17.85
N SER A 39 -6.23 -2.88 -19.15
CA SER A 39 -7.04 -3.88 -19.87
C SER A 39 -6.60 -4.05 -21.32
N ASP A 40 -7.08 -5.13 -21.96
CA ASP A 40 -6.93 -5.35 -23.41
C ASP A 40 -8.29 -5.13 -24.11
N PRO A 41 -8.55 -3.93 -24.67
CA PRO A 41 -9.80 -3.66 -25.37
C PRO A 41 -9.92 -4.40 -26.72
N LEU A 42 -8.86 -5.08 -27.19
CA LEU A 42 -8.88 -5.86 -28.43
C LEU A 42 -9.25 -7.34 -28.20
N LYS A 43 -9.27 -7.79 -26.94
CA LYS A 43 -9.60 -9.16 -26.54
C LYS A 43 -11.03 -9.50 -26.97
N GLY A 44 -11.17 -10.57 -27.75
CA GLY A 44 -12.48 -11.01 -28.25
C GLY A 44 -13.07 -10.17 -29.38
N MET A 45 -12.42 -9.07 -29.78
CA MET A 45 -12.88 -8.29 -30.94
C MET A 45 -12.84 -9.16 -32.22
N ARG A 46 -13.72 -8.94 -33.18
CA ARG A 46 -13.58 -9.61 -34.49
C ARG A 46 -12.58 -8.87 -35.39
N ASP A 47 -12.05 -9.57 -36.40
CA ASP A 47 -11.27 -8.93 -37.46
C ASP A 47 -12.16 -7.93 -38.22
N GLY A 48 -11.59 -6.77 -38.57
CA GLY A 48 -12.37 -5.64 -39.07
C GLY A 48 -13.32 -5.03 -38.03
N GLY A 49 -13.08 -5.27 -36.74
CA GLY A 49 -13.80 -4.64 -35.63
C GLY A 49 -13.47 -3.15 -35.50
N ILE A 50 -14.20 -2.47 -34.61
CA ILE A 50 -14.05 -1.02 -34.42
C ILE A 50 -13.67 -0.73 -32.97
N LEU A 51 -12.61 0.04 -32.77
CA LEU A 51 -12.25 0.61 -31.48
C LEU A 51 -12.52 2.12 -31.50
N VAL A 52 -13.40 2.61 -30.65
CA VAL A 52 -13.62 4.05 -30.42
C VAL A 52 -12.93 4.42 -29.11
N ILE A 53 -11.98 5.35 -29.11
CA ILE A 53 -11.17 5.71 -27.93
C ILE A 53 -11.18 7.21 -27.61
N GLN A 54 -11.15 7.55 -26.32
CA GLN A 54 -10.92 8.91 -25.82
C GLN A 54 -9.52 9.38 -26.16
N SER A 55 -9.39 10.46 -26.91
CA SER A 55 -8.11 11.10 -27.18
C SER A 55 -8.30 12.49 -27.78
N ASP A 56 -7.51 13.45 -27.29
CA ASP A 56 -7.25 14.75 -27.93
C ASP A 56 -6.09 14.68 -28.93
N LEU A 57 -5.22 13.67 -28.82
CA LEU A 57 -4.15 13.36 -29.78
C LEU A 57 -4.71 12.87 -31.12
N SER A 58 -3.91 13.04 -32.19
CA SER A 58 -4.26 12.60 -33.54
C SER A 58 -3.03 12.09 -34.32
N GLY A 59 -3.28 11.36 -35.41
CA GLY A 59 -2.24 10.84 -36.31
C GLY A 59 -1.20 9.99 -35.58
N GLU A 60 0.08 10.28 -35.86
CA GLU A 60 1.22 9.56 -35.29
C GLU A 60 1.32 9.67 -33.77
N ALA A 61 0.97 10.83 -33.19
CA ALA A 61 1.02 11.02 -31.74
C ALA A 61 0.05 10.10 -30.99
N LEU A 62 -1.17 9.92 -31.51
CA LEU A 62 -2.11 8.95 -30.95
C LEU A 62 -1.63 7.52 -31.21
N TRP A 63 -1.12 7.23 -32.40
CA TRP A 63 -0.64 5.88 -32.72
C TRP A 63 0.47 5.42 -31.79
N ASN A 64 1.47 6.27 -31.55
CA ASN A 64 2.61 5.97 -30.68
C ASN A 64 2.23 5.89 -29.19
N HIS A 65 1.04 6.39 -28.82
CA HIS A 65 0.50 6.20 -27.47
C HIS A 65 0.11 4.74 -27.18
N PHE A 66 -0.23 3.95 -28.21
CA PHE A 66 -0.59 2.54 -28.04
C PHE A 66 0.64 1.67 -27.76
N PRO A 67 0.48 0.58 -26.97
CA PRO A 67 1.52 -0.45 -26.88
C PRO A 67 1.86 -1.04 -28.25
N GLN A 68 3.13 -1.37 -28.49
CA GLN A 68 3.57 -1.94 -29.77
C GLN A 68 2.84 -3.25 -30.11
N THR A 69 2.49 -4.06 -29.10
CA THR A 69 1.69 -5.28 -29.27
C THR A 69 0.27 -5.00 -29.74
N ALA A 70 -0.33 -3.90 -29.27
CA ALA A 70 -1.65 -3.47 -29.69
C ALA A 70 -1.62 -2.89 -31.11
N GLN A 71 -0.61 -2.10 -31.45
CA GLN A 71 -0.38 -1.60 -32.82
C GLN A 71 -0.31 -2.74 -33.83
N TRP A 72 0.52 -3.75 -33.55
CA TRP A 72 0.63 -4.95 -34.37
C TRP A 72 -0.72 -5.66 -34.51
N ALA A 73 -1.42 -5.89 -33.39
CA ALA A 73 -2.71 -6.60 -33.40
C ALA A 73 -3.79 -5.84 -34.18
N MET A 74 -3.82 -4.51 -34.08
CA MET A 74 -4.76 -3.66 -34.82
C MET A 74 -4.51 -3.75 -36.33
N ARG A 75 -3.25 -3.74 -36.78
CA ARG A 75 -2.91 -3.91 -38.20
C ARG A 75 -3.26 -5.29 -38.73
N GLU A 76 -2.77 -6.32 -38.05
CA GLU A 76 -2.93 -7.72 -38.48
C GLU A 76 -4.41 -8.09 -38.62
N ARG A 77 -5.24 -7.62 -37.69
CA ARG A 77 -6.68 -7.91 -37.65
C ARG A 77 -7.52 -6.83 -38.36
N ASN A 78 -6.87 -5.88 -39.02
CA ASN A 78 -7.50 -4.76 -39.73
C ASN A 78 -8.54 -4.01 -38.89
N ILE A 79 -8.21 -3.74 -37.62
CA ILE A 79 -9.08 -3.03 -36.69
C ILE A 79 -9.19 -1.56 -37.09
N ARG A 80 -10.42 -1.06 -37.21
CA ARG A 80 -10.68 0.35 -37.46
C ARG A 80 -10.62 1.12 -36.15
N VAL A 81 -9.59 1.95 -36.00
CA VAL A 81 -9.40 2.82 -34.83
C VAL A 81 -10.04 4.17 -35.09
N CYS A 82 -10.94 4.58 -34.21
CA CYS A 82 -11.61 5.88 -34.21
C CYS A 82 -11.30 6.59 -32.89
N SER A 83 -10.96 7.87 -32.95
CA SER A 83 -10.71 8.71 -31.77
C SER A 83 -11.73 9.83 -31.68
N VAL A 84 -12.11 10.21 -30.46
CA VAL A 84 -12.93 11.39 -30.18
C VAL A 84 -12.45 12.01 -28.87
N ASP A 85 -12.37 13.34 -28.84
CA ASP A 85 -12.10 14.08 -27.60
C ASP A 85 -13.40 14.33 -26.83
N GLY A 86 -14.00 13.26 -26.31
CA GLY A 86 -15.23 13.33 -25.54
C GLY A 86 -15.09 14.16 -24.27
N ALA A 87 -13.94 14.10 -23.60
CA ALA A 87 -13.64 14.92 -22.43
C ALA A 87 -13.55 16.42 -22.76
N GLY A 88 -12.89 16.80 -23.86
CA GLY A 88 -12.83 18.19 -24.33
C GLY A 88 -14.19 18.71 -24.80
N ILE A 89 -14.99 17.89 -25.49
CA ILE A 89 -16.39 18.21 -25.83
C ILE A 89 -17.19 18.47 -24.55
N ALA A 90 -17.15 17.54 -23.59
CA ALA A 90 -17.86 17.69 -22.33
C ALA A 90 -17.40 18.92 -21.53
N LEU A 91 -16.11 19.24 -21.55
CA LEU A 91 -15.57 20.43 -20.89
C LEU A 91 -16.09 21.73 -21.51
N ALA A 92 -16.23 21.77 -22.83
CA ALA A 92 -16.71 22.94 -23.56
C ALA A 92 -18.22 23.15 -23.42
N GLU A 93 -19.00 22.07 -23.34
CA GLU A 93 -20.47 22.11 -23.31
C GLU A 93 -21.05 22.13 -21.88
N ALA A 94 -20.33 21.64 -20.86
CA ALA A 94 -20.85 21.54 -19.51
C ALA A 94 -20.94 22.90 -18.81
N ALA A 95 -22.09 23.21 -18.22
CA ALA A 95 -22.24 24.36 -17.33
C ALA A 95 -21.68 24.08 -15.93
N SER A 96 -21.64 22.80 -15.52
CA SER A 96 -21.09 22.39 -14.23
C SER A 96 -20.21 21.13 -14.30
N PRO A 97 -19.28 20.92 -13.34
CA PRO A 97 -18.47 19.69 -13.29
C PRO A 97 -19.29 18.39 -13.20
N ALA A 98 -20.48 18.43 -12.60
CA ALA A 98 -21.34 17.27 -12.43
C ALA A 98 -21.91 16.75 -13.76
N GLU A 99 -22.10 17.63 -14.75
CA GLU A 99 -22.65 17.29 -16.07
C GLU A 99 -21.62 16.64 -16.99
N ARG A 100 -20.33 16.87 -16.75
CA ARG A 100 -19.24 16.47 -17.66
C ARG A 100 -19.24 14.99 -18.00
N TYR A 101 -19.43 14.11 -17.01
CA TYR A 101 -19.47 12.66 -17.23
C TYR A 101 -20.64 12.25 -18.14
N ARG A 102 -21.81 12.86 -17.95
CA ARG A 102 -22.99 12.60 -18.77
C ARG A 102 -22.76 13.07 -20.21
N LEU A 103 -22.28 14.29 -20.39
CA LEU A 103 -22.00 14.85 -21.72
C LEU A 103 -20.89 14.10 -22.44
N GLN A 104 -19.84 13.64 -21.75
CA GLN A 104 -18.81 12.78 -22.31
C GLN A 104 -19.42 11.47 -22.82
N GLY A 105 -20.27 10.82 -22.01
CA GLY A 105 -20.99 9.62 -22.42
C GLY A 105 -21.84 9.82 -23.69
N LEU A 106 -22.50 10.97 -23.80
CA LEU A 106 -23.29 11.35 -24.98
C LEU A 106 -22.40 11.60 -26.21
N ALA A 107 -21.25 12.26 -26.05
CA ALA A 107 -20.28 12.42 -27.15
C ALA A 107 -19.81 11.05 -27.68
N PHE A 108 -19.52 10.09 -26.80
CA PHE A 108 -19.19 8.73 -27.20
C PHE A 108 -20.33 7.98 -27.88
N MET A 109 -21.57 8.22 -27.46
CA MET A 109 -22.74 7.67 -28.13
C MET A 109 -22.86 8.20 -29.57
N GLY A 110 -22.61 9.50 -29.79
CA GLY A 110 -22.51 10.09 -31.12
C GLY A 110 -21.42 9.45 -31.97
N ALA A 111 -20.21 9.34 -31.42
CA ALA A 111 -19.07 8.70 -32.07
C ALA A 111 -19.39 7.24 -32.45
N PHE A 112 -20.10 6.51 -31.60
CA PHE A 112 -20.58 5.16 -31.88
C PHE A 112 -21.52 5.11 -33.09
N PHE A 113 -22.51 6.01 -33.18
CA PHE A 113 -23.44 6.03 -34.32
C PHE A 113 -22.73 6.23 -35.67
N ASN A 114 -21.70 7.07 -35.69
CA ASN A 114 -20.86 7.28 -36.87
C ASN A 114 -19.96 6.06 -37.16
N ALA A 115 -19.15 5.66 -36.17
CA ALA A 115 -18.11 4.65 -36.33
C ALA A 115 -18.69 3.27 -36.66
N ALA A 116 -19.81 2.89 -36.03
CA ALA A 116 -20.55 1.65 -36.30
C ALA A 116 -21.21 1.61 -37.69
N SER A 117 -21.17 2.72 -38.45
CA SER A 117 -21.84 2.91 -39.74
C SER A 117 -23.31 2.50 -39.67
N LEU A 118 -23.97 2.89 -38.56
CA LEU A 118 -25.41 2.65 -38.37
C LEU A 118 -26.25 3.56 -39.27
N LEU A 119 -25.71 4.69 -39.70
CA LEU A 119 -26.35 5.55 -40.69
C LEU A 119 -26.37 4.90 -42.08
N GLY A 120 -27.49 5.06 -42.78
CA GLY A 120 -27.80 4.36 -44.03
C GLY A 120 -28.36 2.94 -43.84
N ARG A 121 -28.14 2.29 -42.70
CA ARG A 121 -28.87 1.05 -42.36
C ARG A 121 -30.31 1.41 -41.99
N GLN A 122 -31.27 0.80 -42.68
CA GLN A 122 -32.72 1.03 -42.50
C GLN A 122 -33.17 2.49 -42.66
N GLY A 123 -32.42 3.31 -43.42
CA GLY A 123 -32.79 4.71 -43.67
C GLY A 123 -32.52 5.68 -42.52
N MET A 124 -31.73 5.28 -41.52
CA MET A 124 -31.29 6.19 -40.46
C MET A 124 -30.43 7.31 -41.05
N THR A 125 -30.88 8.56 -40.91
CA THR A 125 -30.14 9.78 -41.30
C THR A 125 -29.69 10.54 -40.05
N ARG A 126 -28.83 11.55 -40.26
CA ARG A 126 -28.39 12.46 -39.21
C ARG A 126 -29.57 13.17 -38.54
N GLU A 127 -30.53 13.62 -39.35
CA GLU A 127 -31.74 14.30 -38.88
C GLU A 127 -32.63 13.33 -38.09
N ALA A 128 -32.76 12.09 -38.55
CA ALA A 128 -33.51 11.06 -37.83
C ALA A 128 -32.88 10.72 -36.46
N LEU A 129 -31.54 10.73 -36.37
CA LEU A 129 -30.83 10.58 -35.10
C LEU A 129 -31.12 11.75 -34.16
N TYR A 130 -31.01 12.99 -34.64
CA TYR A 130 -31.30 14.20 -33.85
C TYR A 130 -32.73 14.17 -33.28
N GLU A 131 -33.74 13.90 -34.11
CA GLU A 131 -35.14 13.81 -33.67
C GLU A 131 -35.38 12.63 -32.71
N GLY A 132 -34.71 11.50 -32.93
CA GLY A 132 -34.76 10.34 -32.04
C GLY A 132 -34.21 10.65 -30.64
N LEU A 133 -33.08 11.34 -30.56
CA LEU A 133 -32.49 11.78 -29.29
C LEU A 133 -33.38 12.78 -28.56
N ARG A 134 -33.95 13.74 -29.29
CA ARG A 134 -34.91 14.71 -28.74
C ARG A 134 -36.11 14.02 -28.10
N THR A 135 -36.64 13.00 -28.76
CA THR A 135 -37.76 12.20 -28.24
C THR A 135 -37.36 11.40 -27.01
N HIS A 136 -36.18 10.76 -27.03
CA HIS A 136 -35.72 9.91 -25.94
C HIS A 136 -35.39 10.70 -24.67
N LEU A 137 -34.68 11.82 -24.80
CA LEU A 137 -34.24 12.65 -23.68
C LEU A 137 -35.35 13.56 -23.15
N GLY A 138 -36.31 13.96 -23.99
CA GLY A 138 -37.44 14.81 -23.60
C GLY A 138 -38.58 14.09 -22.87
N GLY A 139 -38.70 12.76 -23.02
CA GLY A 139 -39.80 11.98 -22.43
C GLY A 139 -41.20 12.44 -22.87
N ASP A 140 -42.22 12.24 -22.02
CA ASP A 140 -43.61 12.70 -22.26
C ASP A 140 -43.80 14.22 -21.99
N SER A 141 -42.81 14.88 -21.38
CA SER A 141 -42.88 16.32 -21.09
C SER A 141 -42.29 17.12 -22.24
N ALA A 142 -43.15 17.83 -22.97
CA ALA A 142 -42.77 18.78 -24.02
C ALA A 142 -42.10 20.07 -23.47
N THR A 143 -41.16 19.95 -22.55
CA THR A 143 -40.34 21.08 -22.10
C THR A 143 -39.00 21.05 -22.82
N ASN A 144 -38.89 21.86 -23.88
CA ASN A 144 -37.62 22.24 -24.52
C ASN A 144 -36.74 23.00 -23.51
N SER A 145 -36.05 22.30 -22.63
CA SER A 145 -35.04 22.91 -21.76
C SER A 145 -33.71 23.00 -22.50
N ALA A 146 -32.98 24.11 -22.33
CA ALA A 146 -31.63 24.29 -22.87
C ALA A 146 -30.71 23.10 -22.56
N ALA A 147 -30.83 22.51 -21.37
CA ALA A 147 -30.07 21.32 -20.97
C ALA A 147 -30.24 20.11 -21.92
N ILE A 148 -31.43 19.89 -22.49
CA ILE A 148 -31.66 18.79 -23.45
C ILE A 148 -30.98 19.10 -24.78
N GLU A 149 -31.00 20.36 -25.21
CA GLU A 149 -30.30 20.78 -26.42
C GLU A 149 -28.78 20.66 -26.26
N ASP A 150 -28.23 21.02 -25.10
CA ASP A 150 -26.80 20.87 -24.79
C ASP A 150 -26.38 19.38 -24.83
N GLU A 151 -27.24 18.49 -24.30
CA GLU A 151 -27.04 17.04 -24.36
C GLU A 151 -27.05 16.50 -25.80
N ILE A 152 -28.03 16.92 -26.61
CA ILE A 152 -28.11 16.53 -28.02
C ILE A 152 -26.91 17.11 -28.77
N HIS A 153 -26.52 18.35 -28.50
CA HIS A 153 -25.37 19.01 -29.12
C HIS A 153 -24.08 18.26 -28.82
N ALA A 154 -23.83 17.88 -27.56
CA ALA A 154 -22.67 17.05 -27.18
C ALA A 154 -22.65 15.72 -27.95
N CYS A 155 -23.80 15.04 -28.10
CA CYS A 155 -23.91 13.83 -28.91
C CYS A 155 -23.60 14.09 -30.39
N MET A 156 -24.15 15.16 -30.97
CA MET A 156 -23.92 15.49 -32.38
C MET A 156 -22.46 15.90 -32.64
N ARG A 157 -21.84 16.62 -31.72
CA ARG A 157 -20.39 16.92 -31.77
C ARG A 157 -19.56 15.65 -31.77
N GLY A 158 -19.86 14.70 -30.87
CA GLY A 158 -19.16 13.41 -30.87
C GLY A 158 -19.34 12.62 -32.17
N TYR A 159 -20.51 12.74 -32.81
CA TYR A 159 -20.78 12.16 -34.13
C TYR A 159 -19.95 12.82 -35.26
N ASP A 160 -19.73 14.13 -35.21
CA ASP A 160 -19.01 14.91 -36.23
C ASP A 160 -17.49 14.89 -36.07
N GLU A 161 -17.04 14.95 -34.82
CA GLU A 161 -15.65 15.16 -34.47
C GLU A 161 -14.88 13.85 -34.33
N VAL A 162 -15.54 12.69 -34.41
CA VAL A 162 -14.88 11.38 -34.41
C VAL A 162 -14.03 11.20 -35.67
N ARG A 163 -12.77 10.82 -35.47
CA ARG A 163 -11.75 10.69 -36.54
C ARG A 163 -11.27 9.27 -36.64
N ALA A 164 -11.32 8.69 -37.83
CA ALA A 164 -10.65 7.42 -38.11
C ALA A 164 -9.14 7.65 -38.29
N LEU A 165 -8.33 6.73 -37.76
CA LEU A 165 -6.89 6.70 -38.02
C LEU A 165 -6.58 5.89 -39.27
N GLU A 166 -5.84 6.49 -40.20
CA GLU A 166 -5.31 5.81 -41.37
C GLU A 166 -4.00 5.10 -41.01
N LEU A 167 -4.08 3.78 -40.79
CA LEU A 167 -2.95 3.01 -40.28
C LEU A 167 -1.85 2.77 -41.33
N SER A 168 -2.18 2.80 -42.63
CA SER A 168 -1.25 2.41 -43.71
C SER A 168 0.02 3.25 -43.80
N GLU A 169 0.02 4.47 -43.26
CA GLU A 169 1.12 5.44 -43.37
C GLU A 169 1.93 5.59 -42.07
N LEU A 170 1.56 4.88 -41.01
CA LEU A 170 2.17 5.02 -39.68
C LEU A 170 3.24 3.94 -39.45
N GLU A 171 4.25 4.25 -38.65
CA GLU A 171 5.25 3.28 -38.20
C GLU A 171 4.94 2.76 -36.80
N ASP A 172 5.30 1.50 -36.52
CA ASP A 172 5.02 0.87 -35.22
C ASP A 172 6.12 1.20 -34.21
N GLN A 173 6.04 2.41 -33.65
CA GLN A 173 6.94 2.93 -32.61
C GLN A 173 6.25 3.00 -31.24
N GLY A 174 5.22 2.18 -31.02
CA GLY A 174 4.47 2.12 -29.78
C GLY A 174 5.33 1.74 -28.59
N ARG A 175 4.85 2.10 -27.39
CA ARG A 175 5.56 1.82 -26.14
C ARG A 175 5.76 0.32 -25.92
N SER A 176 6.90 -0.04 -25.34
CA SER A 176 7.14 -1.40 -24.86
C SER A 176 6.19 -1.72 -23.70
N ALA A 177 5.57 -2.89 -23.73
CA ALA A 177 4.78 -3.37 -22.60
C ALA A 177 5.70 -3.60 -21.38
N LYS A 178 5.39 -2.99 -20.24
CA LYS A 178 6.10 -3.28 -18.98
C LYS A 178 5.77 -4.72 -18.56
N ILE A 179 6.79 -5.54 -18.33
CA ILE A 179 6.61 -6.88 -17.75
C ILE A 179 6.31 -6.68 -16.26
N PRO A 180 5.19 -7.21 -15.73
CA PRO A 180 4.90 -7.10 -14.31
C PRO A 180 5.96 -7.87 -13.51
N LEU A 181 6.65 -7.17 -12.61
CA LEU A 181 7.61 -7.74 -11.68
C LEU A 181 6.98 -7.85 -10.30
N ILE A 182 7.42 -8.85 -9.52
CA ILE A 182 6.98 -8.99 -8.13
C ILE A 182 7.39 -7.75 -7.32
N PRO A 183 6.45 -7.10 -6.60
CA PRO A 183 6.77 -5.97 -5.75
C PRO A 183 7.79 -6.33 -4.67
N SER A 184 8.67 -5.39 -4.30
CA SER A 184 9.70 -5.63 -3.27
C SER A 184 9.09 -5.97 -1.90
N SER A 185 7.89 -5.47 -1.59
CA SER A 185 7.12 -5.79 -0.39
C SER A 185 6.63 -7.23 -0.34
N MET A 186 6.53 -7.92 -1.48
CA MET A 186 6.18 -9.34 -1.60
C MET A 186 7.41 -10.21 -1.85
N ALA A 187 8.44 -9.65 -2.49
CA ALA A 187 9.71 -10.31 -2.74
C ALA A 187 10.56 -10.43 -1.47
N GLY A 188 11.51 -11.37 -1.46
CA GLY A 188 12.59 -11.41 -0.47
C GLY A 188 12.29 -12.12 0.86
N ALA A 189 11.05 -12.55 1.12
CA ALA A 189 10.78 -13.45 2.24
C ALA A 189 11.19 -14.89 1.86
N GLU A 190 12.11 -15.49 2.61
CA GLU A 190 12.41 -16.94 2.58
C GLU A 190 11.24 -17.73 3.19
N ALA A 191 10.06 -17.63 2.59
CA ALA A 191 8.86 -18.30 3.05
C ALA A 191 8.91 -19.79 2.68
N VAL A 192 8.54 -20.65 3.63
CA VAL A 192 8.36 -22.07 3.34
C VAL A 192 7.19 -22.30 2.39
N ALA A 193 7.09 -23.48 1.79
CA ALA A 193 5.94 -23.83 0.97
C ALA A 193 4.65 -23.79 1.82
N GLY A 194 3.61 -23.14 1.30
CA GLY A 194 2.33 -23.03 1.99
C GLY A 194 1.56 -21.75 1.64
N PRO A 195 0.39 -21.55 2.27
CA PRO A 195 -0.53 -20.47 1.90
C PRO A 195 -0.07 -19.06 2.30
N GLY A 196 1.01 -18.95 3.09
CA GLY A 196 1.68 -17.67 3.38
C GLY A 196 2.78 -17.29 2.40
N ASN A 197 3.07 -18.12 1.39
CA ASN A 197 4.15 -17.89 0.44
C ASN A 197 3.72 -16.90 -0.66
N GLN A 198 4.17 -15.65 -0.55
CA GLN A 198 3.82 -14.60 -1.52
C GLN A 198 4.49 -14.78 -2.89
N GLY A 199 5.67 -15.39 -2.96
CA GLY A 199 6.33 -15.67 -4.24
C GLY A 199 5.52 -16.67 -5.07
N ALA A 200 5.10 -17.76 -4.43
CA ALA A 200 4.22 -18.74 -5.05
C ALA A 200 2.86 -18.14 -5.44
N PHE A 201 2.29 -17.27 -4.60
CA PHE A 201 1.06 -16.56 -4.92
C PHE A 201 1.25 -15.58 -6.09
N TRP A 202 2.40 -14.91 -6.17
CA TRP A 202 2.72 -14.03 -7.28
C TRP A 202 2.72 -14.79 -8.60
N ASP A 203 3.48 -15.88 -8.68
CA ASP A 203 3.65 -16.67 -9.91
C ASP A 203 2.33 -17.32 -10.37
N GLN A 204 1.53 -17.82 -9.43
CA GLN A 204 0.31 -18.58 -9.73
C GLN A 204 -0.94 -17.71 -9.89
N VAL A 205 -1.03 -16.60 -9.16
CA VAL A 205 -2.24 -15.76 -9.08
C VAL A 205 -1.96 -14.34 -9.56
N CYS A 206 -1.08 -13.59 -8.88
CA CYS A 206 -0.95 -12.15 -9.12
C CYS A 206 -0.50 -11.82 -10.56
N ALA A 207 0.45 -12.57 -11.10
CA ALA A 207 0.96 -12.38 -12.45
C ALA A 207 -0.14 -12.59 -13.51
N GLN A 208 -1.04 -13.56 -13.29
CA GLN A 208 -2.19 -13.81 -14.18
C GLN A 208 -3.20 -12.66 -14.12
N TYR A 209 -3.51 -12.17 -12.91
CA TYR A 209 -4.36 -10.98 -12.72
C TYR A 209 -3.79 -9.74 -13.42
N LYS A 210 -2.47 -9.52 -13.33
CA LYS A 210 -1.80 -8.37 -13.96
C LYS A 210 -1.77 -8.44 -15.48
N THR A 211 -1.75 -9.64 -16.04
CA THR A 211 -1.70 -9.89 -17.49
C THR A 211 -3.08 -10.12 -18.11
N GLY A 212 -4.15 -10.19 -17.31
CA GLY A 212 -5.52 -10.38 -17.79
C GLY A 212 -5.81 -11.79 -18.30
N HIS A 213 -5.03 -12.77 -17.86
CA HIS A 213 -5.25 -14.19 -18.15
C HIS A 213 -6.26 -14.81 -17.18
N ASP A 214 -6.96 -15.85 -17.65
CA ASP A 214 -7.86 -16.63 -16.80
C ASP A 214 -7.03 -17.34 -15.73
N ILE A 215 -7.52 -17.30 -14.49
CA ILE A 215 -6.81 -17.90 -13.35
C ILE A 215 -6.93 -19.42 -13.43
N LEU A 216 -5.81 -20.11 -13.28
CA LEU A 216 -5.79 -21.56 -13.19
C LEU A 216 -6.28 -22.01 -11.81
N ALA A 217 -6.77 -23.24 -11.71
CA ALA A 217 -7.07 -23.81 -10.40
C ALA A 217 -5.79 -23.83 -9.55
N ASP A 218 -5.79 -23.09 -8.44
CA ASP A 218 -4.64 -22.92 -7.56
C ASP A 218 -5.02 -23.22 -6.09
N PRO A 219 -4.04 -23.60 -5.24
CA PRO A 219 -4.29 -23.93 -3.85
C PRO A 219 -4.84 -22.77 -3.03
N PHE A 220 -4.50 -21.52 -3.34
CA PHE A 220 -4.92 -20.33 -2.59
C PHE A 220 -6.41 -20.07 -2.77
N THR A 221 -6.88 -20.12 -4.01
CA THR A 221 -8.31 -20.03 -4.33
C THR A 221 -9.09 -21.20 -3.71
N ALA A 222 -8.54 -22.42 -3.76
CA ALA A 222 -9.20 -23.62 -3.23
C ALA A 222 -9.47 -23.57 -1.72
N ILE A 223 -8.64 -22.86 -0.95
CA ILE A 223 -8.80 -22.71 0.51
C ILE A 223 -9.20 -21.28 0.94
N SER A 224 -9.46 -20.38 -0.03
CA SER A 224 -9.81 -18.98 0.21
C SER A 224 -8.79 -18.22 1.08
N VAL A 225 -7.48 -18.38 0.78
CA VAL A 225 -6.41 -17.66 1.48
C VAL A 225 -5.71 -16.67 0.57
N ILE A 226 -5.47 -15.47 1.09
CA ILE A 226 -4.65 -14.44 0.47
C ILE A 226 -3.45 -14.22 1.38
N PRO A 227 -2.20 -14.32 0.87
CA PRO A 227 -1.04 -13.92 1.66
C PRO A 227 -1.13 -12.48 2.16
N ALA A 228 -0.37 -12.17 3.20
CA ALA A 228 -0.31 -10.81 3.74
C ALA A 228 0.20 -9.82 2.68
N ALA A 229 -0.18 -8.54 2.79
CA ALA A 229 0.43 -7.44 2.03
C ALA A 229 0.40 -7.57 0.49
N THR A 230 -0.51 -8.35 -0.09
CA THR A 230 -0.59 -8.55 -1.56
C THR A 230 -1.15 -7.34 -2.30
N SER A 231 -1.83 -6.40 -1.62
CA SER A 231 -2.36 -5.19 -2.27
C SER A 231 -1.27 -4.31 -2.90
N SER A 232 -0.01 -4.46 -2.50
CA SER A 232 1.12 -3.77 -3.10
C SER A 232 1.37 -4.12 -4.56
N MET A 233 0.75 -5.19 -5.09
CA MET A 233 0.82 -5.46 -6.52
C MET A 233 0.02 -4.45 -7.34
N SER A 234 -0.99 -3.80 -6.76
CA SER A 234 -1.90 -2.93 -7.51
C SER A 234 -1.22 -1.65 -7.98
N ASP A 235 -1.67 -1.13 -9.12
CA ASP A 235 -1.23 0.16 -9.64
C ASP A 235 -2.42 1.12 -9.76
N MET A 236 -2.51 2.04 -8.79
CA MET A 236 -3.53 3.07 -8.66
C MET A 236 -3.20 4.33 -9.47
N SER A 237 -2.06 4.40 -10.15
CA SER A 237 -1.78 5.52 -11.06
C SER A 237 -2.78 5.59 -12.22
N THR A 238 -3.40 4.46 -12.55
CA THR A 238 -4.40 4.31 -13.61
C THR A 238 -5.77 4.90 -13.30
N VAL A 239 -6.08 5.15 -12.02
CA VAL A 239 -7.42 5.60 -11.58
C VAL A 239 -7.48 7.08 -11.19
N ARG A 240 -6.36 7.79 -11.22
CA ARG A 240 -6.26 9.21 -10.80
C ARG A 240 -5.98 10.13 -11.98
N ALA A 241 -6.71 11.25 -12.06
CA ALA A 241 -6.46 12.29 -13.05
C ALA A 241 -5.40 13.30 -12.61
N THR A 242 -5.27 13.51 -11.30
CA THR A 242 -4.31 14.40 -10.66
C THR A 242 -3.55 13.68 -9.57
N VAL A 243 -2.35 14.17 -9.28
CA VAL A 243 -1.51 13.68 -8.18
C VAL A 243 -0.97 14.88 -7.36
N PRO A 244 -0.81 14.75 -6.03
CA PRO A 244 -0.18 15.80 -5.25
C PRO A 244 1.31 15.94 -5.60
N ARG A 245 1.77 17.18 -5.76
CA ARG A 245 3.19 17.55 -5.87
C ARG A 245 3.62 18.29 -4.61
N PHE A 246 4.73 17.87 -4.04
CA PHE A 246 5.33 18.51 -2.87
C PHE A 246 6.14 19.76 -3.25
N VAL A 247 6.00 20.81 -2.45
CA VAL A 247 6.63 22.12 -2.61
C VAL A 247 7.42 22.40 -1.32
N ALA A 248 8.72 22.16 -1.39
CA ALA A 248 9.56 21.95 -0.21
C ALA A 248 9.80 23.18 0.66
N ASP A 249 9.96 24.35 0.04
CA ASP A 249 10.17 25.66 0.67
C ASP A 249 9.00 26.09 1.56
N LYS A 250 7.78 25.61 1.26
CA LYS A 250 6.57 25.93 2.01
C LYS A 250 6.28 24.96 3.15
N CYS A 251 6.99 23.84 3.23
CA CYS A 251 6.67 22.81 4.22
C CYS A 251 7.08 23.24 5.62
N THR A 252 6.13 23.21 6.55
CA THR A 252 6.37 23.52 7.98
C THR A 252 6.70 22.29 8.83
N GLY A 253 6.57 21.08 8.27
CA GLY A 253 6.71 19.82 9.00
C GLY A 253 5.53 19.52 9.95
N CYS A 254 4.33 20.02 9.64
CA CYS A 254 3.15 19.97 10.51
C CYS A 254 2.46 18.59 10.63
N SER A 255 2.90 17.59 9.86
CA SER A 255 2.41 16.19 9.85
C SER A 255 1.00 15.89 9.34
N LYS A 256 0.18 16.89 9.08
CA LYS A 256 -1.23 16.70 8.68
C LYS A 256 -1.39 15.81 7.45
N CYS A 257 -0.55 15.99 6.44
CA CYS A 257 -0.69 15.31 5.15
C CYS A 257 -0.48 13.79 5.24
N TRP A 258 0.54 13.33 5.98
CA TRP A 258 0.82 11.90 6.11
C TRP A 258 -0.09 11.22 7.12
N VAL A 259 -0.54 11.93 8.17
CA VAL A 259 -1.54 11.43 9.14
C VAL A 259 -2.89 11.16 8.49
N GLN A 260 -3.31 12.02 7.56
CA GLN A 260 -4.65 11.96 6.97
C GLN A 260 -4.72 11.07 5.73
N CYS A 261 -3.59 10.58 5.22
CA CYS A 261 -3.56 9.76 4.03
C CYS A 261 -4.20 8.38 4.28
N PRO A 262 -5.31 8.04 3.59
CA PRO A 262 -5.98 6.77 3.80
C PRO A 262 -5.26 5.59 3.15
N ASP A 263 -4.33 5.83 2.21
CA ASP A 263 -3.72 4.77 1.40
C ASP A 263 -2.23 4.54 1.72
N SER A 264 -1.72 5.10 2.84
CA SER A 264 -0.30 5.04 3.21
C SER A 264 0.62 5.46 2.05
N ALA A 265 0.19 6.49 1.31
CA ALA A 265 0.77 6.85 0.02
C ALA A 265 1.62 8.14 0.06
N ILE A 266 1.78 8.77 1.22
CA ILE A 266 2.59 9.99 1.38
C ILE A 266 3.43 9.92 2.66
N PRO A 267 4.34 8.94 2.80
CA PRO A 267 5.21 8.86 3.97
C PRO A 267 6.12 10.07 4.11
N GLY A 268 6.41 10.42 5.36
CA GLY A 268 7.49 11.34 5.72
C GLY A 268 8.68 10.59 6.31
N VAL A 269 9.91 10.98 5.98
CA VAL A 269 11.15 10.48 6.62
C VAL A 269 12.08 11.65 6.90
N VAL A 270 12.67 11.68 8.09
CA VAL A 270 13.68 12.67 8.45
C VAL A 270 15.05 12.02 8.41
N SER A 271 15.93 12.55 7.56
CA SER A 271 17.29 12.04 7.36
C SER A 271 18.30 13.17 7.45
N THR A 272 19.48 12.86 7.97
CA THR A 272 20.64 13.74 7.89
C THR A 272 21.09 13.91 6.43
N ILE A 273 21.86 14.95 6.16
CA ILE A 273 22.40 15.18 4.81
C ILE A 273 23.30 14.03 4.35
N GLU A 274 24.06 13.44 5.28
CA GLU A 274 24.92 12.28 4.98
C GLU A 274 24.09 11.08 4.55
N GLU A 275 23.01 10.78 5.28
CA GLU A 275 22.09 9.68 4.94
C GLU A 275 21.35 9.90 3.61
N VAL A 276 20.96 11.15 3.30
CA VAL A 276 20.36 11.49 2.00
C VAL A 276 21.33 11.19 0.86
N LEU A 277 22.58 11.66 0.98
CA LEU A 277 23.60 11.45 -0.04
C LEU A 277 23.99 9.97 -0.18
N ASP A 278 24.08 9.23 0.93
CA ASP A 278 24.35 7.78 0.93
C ASP A 278 23.22 6.99 0.26
N ALA A 279 21.96 7.33 0.55
CA ALA A 279 20.80 6.74 -0.11
C ALA A 279 20.77 7.06 -1.61
N THR A 280 21.14 8.28 -2.02
CA THR A 280 21.27 8.65 -3.44
C THR A 280 22.32 7.78 -4.13
N LEU A 281 23.51 7.63 -3.54
CA LEU A 281 24.56 6.79 -4.11
C LEU A 281 24.12 5.33 -4.18
N SER A 282 23.50 4.79 -3.15
CA SER A 282 22.95 3.42 -3.15
C SER A 282 21.87 3.21 -4.22
N THR A 283 21.18 4.27 -4.63
CA THR A 283 20.12 4.23 -5.65
C THR A 283 20.67 4.25 -7.07
N LEU A 284 21.77 4.98 -7.29
CA LEU A 284 22.39 5.23 -8.59
C LEU A 284 23.53 4.25 -8.90
N ALA A 285 24.29 3.85 -7.89
CA ALA A 285 25.47 3.02 -8.06
C ALA A 285 25.09 1.62 -8.58
N THR A 286 25.85 1.15 -9.56
CA THR A 286 25.76 -0.21 -10.10
C THR A 286 27.16 -0.79 -10.26
N THR A 287 27.26 -2.10 -10.50
CA THR A 287 28.56 -2.75 -10.78
C THR A 287 29.31 -2.11 -11.95
N GLN A 288 28.60 -1.51 -12.90
CA GLN A 288 29.18 -0.83 -14.07
C GLN A 288 29.38 0.68 -13.87
N ASN A 289 28.75 1.27 -12.86
CA ASN A 289 28.83 2.69 -12.52
C ASN A 289 28.88 2.87 -10.99
N PRO A 290 30.05 2.66 -10.35
CA PRO A 290 30.14 2.57 -8.89
C PRO A 290 30.13 3.92 -8.15
N LEU A 291 30.27 5.05 -8.86
CA LEU A 291 30.31 6.41 -8.27
C LEU A 291 31.36 6.57 -7.16
N THR A 292 32.55 6.00 -7.39
CA THR A 292 33.61 5.87 -6.38
C THR A 292 34.17 7.23 -5.94
N GLN A 293 34.23 8.21 -6.84
CA GLN A 293 34.83 9.52 -6.53
C GLN A 293 33.93 10.31 -5.58
N ILE A 294 32.64 10.40 -5.89
CA ILE A 294 31.68 11.12 -5.02
C ILE A 294 31.50 10.43 -3.67
N THR A 295 31.58 9.09 -3.63
CA THR A 295 31.54 8.33 -2.37
C THR A 295 32.61 8.80 -1.38
N GLN A 296 33.81 9.15 -1.86
CA GLN A 296 34.90 9.66 -1.00
C GLN A 296 34.66 11.09 -0.50
N LEU A 297 33.82 11.86 -1.19
CA LEU A 297 33.53 13.27 -0.89
C LEU A 297 32.30 13.46 0.00
N LEU A 298 31.52 12.41 0.21
CA LEU A 298 30.20 12.44 0.85
C LEU A 298 30.18 13.22 2.18
N ARG A 299 31.11 12.92 3.09
CA ARG A 299 31.25 13.64 4.38
C ARG A 299 31.62 15.11 4.22
N HIS A 300 32.45 15.43 3.23
CA HIS A 300 32.84 16.82 2.94
C HIS A 300 31.66 17.60 2.37
N LEU A 301 30.92 17.02 1.42
CA LEU A 301 29.71 17.58 0.83
C LEU A 301 28.62 17.79 1.88
N ALA A 302 28.35 16.79 2.72
CA ALA A 302 27.37 16.91 3.80
C ALA A 302 27.73 18.05 4.77
N ARG A 303 29.00 18.15 5.17
CA ARG A 303 29.47 19.20 6.08
C ARG A 303 29.37 20.60 5.47
N GLU A 304 29.73 20.79 4.21
CA GLU A 304 29.63 22.11 3.57
C GLU A 304 28.17 22.48 3.26
N SER A 305 27.35 21.53 2.79
CA SER A 305 25.90 21.72 2.58
C SER A 305 25.22 22.18 3.85
N ARG A 306 25.55 21.57 5.00
CA ARG A 306 25.03 21.98 6.30
C ARG A 306 25.39 23.41 6.69
N LYS A 307 26.62 23.84 6.40
CA LYS A 307 27.05 25.23 6.70
C LYS A 307 26.28 26.25 5.86
N ILE A 308 25.95 25.90 4.62
CA ILE A 308 25.16 26.72 3.70
C ILE A 308 23.70 26.76 4.16
N LEU A 309 23.10 25.60 4.47
CA LEU A 309 21.73 25.49 5.01
C LEU A 309 21.47 26.33 6.27
N LYS A 310 22.51 26.51 7.11
CA LYS A 310 22.43 27.34 8.31
C LYS A 310 22.36 28.84 8.00
N LYS A 311 22.84 29.26 6.83
CA LYS A 311 23.05 30.65 6.44
C LYS A 311 22.33 30.93 5.11
N GLY A 312 21.00 30.88 5.10
CA GLY A 312 20.23 31.20 3.90
C GLY A 312 18.75 30.89 4.03
N GLU A 313 17.98 31.41 3.09
CA GLU A 313 16.63 30.95 2.80
C GLU A 313 16.71 29.60 2.06
N PHE A 314 15.79 28.70 2.35
CA PHE A 314 15.76 27.36 1.75
C PHE A 314 14.66 27.31 0.69
N GLU A 315 15.05 27.13 -0.57
CA GLU A 315 14.12 26.87 -1.68
C GLU A 315 14.09 25.38 -2.02
N SER A 316 15.26 24.80 -2.30
CA SER A 316 15.46 23.38 -2.57
C SER A 316 16.88 22.94 -2.18
N PHE A 317 17.12 21.62 -2.17
CA PHE A 317 18.41 21.08 -1.76
C PHE A 317 19.48 21.12 -2.88
N ALA A 318 19.09 21.04 -4.14
CA ALA A 318 20.04 21.01 -5.27
C ALA A 318 20.98 22.23 -5.34
N PRO A 319 20.51 23.50 -5.28
CA PRO A 319 21.40 24.66 -5.31
C PRO A 319 22.41 24.69 -4.16
N ILE A 320 21.99 24.21 -2.99
CA ILE A 320 22.83 24.11 -1.80
C ILE A 320 23.93 23.07 -2.01
N LEU A 321 23.57 21.92 -2.58
CA LEU A 321 24.50 20.85 -2.89
C LEU A 321 25.52 21.29 -3.95
N SER A 322 25.08 22.00 -5.01
CA SER A 322 25.97 22.57 -6.03
C SER A 322 26.96 23.56 -5.42
N GLU A 323 26.51 24.49 -4.57
CA GLU A 323 27.42 25.44 -3.89
C GLU A 323 28.39 24.72 -2.94
N ALA A 324 27.91 23.67 -2.24
CA ALA A 324 28.76 22.85 -1.38
C ALA A 324 29.86 22.14 -2.18
N TYR A 325 29.51 21.60 -3.35
CA TYR A 325 30.44 20.93 -4.25
C TYR A 325 31.54 21.88 -4.75
N GLU A 326 31.18 23.09 -5.20
CA GLU A 326 32.18 24.10 -5.60
C GLU A 326 33.16 24.45 -4.48
N LYS A 327 32.66 24.63 -3.25
CA LYS A 327 33.52 24.90 -2.09
C LYS A 327 34.41 23.72 -1.72
N VAL A 328 33.95 22.49 -1.91
CA VAL A 328 34.77 21.29 -1.68
C VAL A 328 35.88 21.22 -2.73
N ALA A 329 35.55 21.45 -3.99
CA ALA A 329 36.53 21.46 -5.09
C ALA A 329 37.60 22.53 -4.89
N GLU A 330 37.21 23.76 -4.54
CA GLU A 330 38.14 24.85 -4.26
C GLU A 330 39.09 24.51 -3.10
N LYS A 331 38.57 23.94 -2.00
CA LYS A 331 39.37 23.58 -0.83
C LYS A 331 40.32 22.41 -1.07
N MET A 332 39.94 21.49 -1.95
CA MET A 332 40.76 20.33 -2.27
C MET A 332 41.77 20.58 -3.38
N GLY A 333 41.63 21.68 -4.14
CA GLY A 333 42.58 22.09 -5.17
C GLY A 333 42.75 21.05 -6.28
N TRP A 334 41.65 20.54 -6.81
CA TRP A 334 41.67 19.53 -7.89
C TRP A 334 42.29 20.09 -9.18
N ASP A 335 43.01 19.23 -9.91
CA ASP A 335 43.43 19.51 -11.29
C ASP A 335 42.26 19.29 -12.27
N GLU A 336 42.47 19.66 -13.53
CA GLU A 336 41.44 19.64 -14.58
C GLU A 336 40.90 18.23 -14.84
N GLU A 337 41.77 17.21 -14.85
CA GLU A 337 41.40 15.81 -15.07
C GLU A 337 40.55 15.26 -13.91
N ARG A 338 40.97 15.52 -12.66
CA ARG A 338 40.20 15.10 -11.48
C ARG A 338 38.87 15.83 -11.41
N ARG A 339 38.82 17.10 -11.80
CA ARG A 339 37.59 17.89 -11.83
C ARG A 339 36.58 17.31 -12.82
N GLU A 340 37.00 17.00 -14.06
CA GLU A 340 36.13 16.40 -15.08
C GLU A 340 35.51 15.08 -14.62
N GLN A 341 36.30 14.19 -13.98
CA GLN A 341 35.81 12.92 -13.45
C GLN A 341 34.79 13.11 -12.31
N ASN A 342 35.05 14.04 -11.38
CA ASN A 342 34.13 14.31 -10.27
C ASN A 342 32.87 15.04 -10.76
N ASP A 343 32.95 15.88 -11.79
CA ASP A 343 31.79 16.59 -12.35
C ASP A 343 30.79 15.60 -12.98
N ALA A 344 31.29 14.61 -13.73
CA ALA A 344 30.45 13.60 -14.37
C ALA A 344 29.70 12.71 -13.37
N GLU A 345 30.34 12.32 -12.25
CA GLU A 345 29.66 11.58 -11.18
C GLU A 345 28.74 12.48 -10.35
N PHE A 346 29.16 13.73 -10.08
CA PHE A 346 28.36 14.69 -9.29
C PHE A 346 27.07 15.07 -10.00
N GLN A 347 27.10 15.27 -11.31
CA GLN A 347 25.91 15.64 -12.07
C GLN A 347 24.80 14.58 -11.93
N GLN A 348 25.14 13.29 -11.93
CA GLN A 348 24.16 12.22 -11.72
C GLN A 348 23.50 12.29 -10.34
N VAL A 349 24.29 12.63 -9.30
CA VAL A 349 23.78 12.81 -7.93
C VAL A 349 22.92 14.06 -7.83
N LEU A 350 23.30 15.14 -8.51
CA LEU A 350 22.55 16.39 -8.56
C LEU A 350 21.21 16.20 -9.26
N ASP A 351 21.18 15.55 -10.43
CA ASP A 351 19.96 15.26 -11.20
C ASP A 351 18.96 14.44 -10.37
N ALA A 352 19.45 13.43 -9.62
CA ALA A 352 18.61 12.62 -8.75
C ALA A 352 18.01 13.42 -7.58
N LEU A 353 18.72 14.43 -7.07
CA LEU A 353 18.31 15.24 -5.92
C LEU A 353 17.58 16.53 -6.30
N GLU A 354 17.65 16.97 -7.56
CA GLU A 354 16.94 18.15 -8.06
C GLU A 354 15.43 18.04 -7.86
N HIS A 355 14.89 16.85 -8.09
CA HIS A 355 13.46 16.57 -8.00
C HIS A 355 13.06 15.77 -6.74
N PHE A 356 14.03 15.43 -5.88
CA PHE A 356 13.77 14.70 -4.66
C PHE A 356 13.18 15.65 -3.58
N PRO A 357 12.02 15.32 -2.98
CA PRO A 357 11.23 16.26 -2.18
C PRO A 357 11.77 16.48 -0.77
N LEU A 358 12.90 17.20 -0.64
CA LEU A 358 13.55 17.51 0.65
C LEU A 358 13.18 18.92 1.13
N ALA A 359 12.69 19.01 2.37
CA ALA A 359 12.39 20.26 3.05
C ALA A 359 13.26 20.47 4.29
N LYS A 360 13.78 21.69 4.44
CA LYS A 360 14.34 22.18 5.70
C LYS A 360 13.21 22.77 6.54
N THR A 361 12.95 22.18 7.70
CA THR A 361 11.85 22.62 8.58
C THR A 361 12.35 22.97 9.97
N ALA A 362 11.68 23.88 10.66
CA ALA A 362 12.06 24.25 12.03
C ALA A 362 12.05 23.07 13.01
N PRO A 363 11.05 22.15 12.99
CA PRO A 363 10.98 21.04 13.94
C PRO A 363 12.11 20.02 13.82
N PHE A 364 12.63 19.80 12.61
CA PHE A 364 13.55 18.71 12.30
C PHE A 364 14.98 19.19 11.97
N PHE A 365 15.13 20.42 11.48
CA PHE A 365 16.44 21.01 11.21
C PHE A 365 16.83 22.04 12.27
N ASP A 366 16.11 23.17 12.36
CA ASP A 366 16.57 24.33 13.13
C ASP A 366 16.61 24.05 14.65
N VAL A 367 15.60 23.36 15.19
CA VAL A 367 15.56 23.02 16.62
C VAL A 367 16.66 22.03 17.00
N PRO A 368 16.81 20.86 16.36
CA PRO A 368 17.91 19.95 16.66
C PRO A 368 19.28 20.59 16.45
N GLU A 369 19.52 21.27 15.33
CA GLU A 369 20.80 21.93 15.02
C GLU A 369 21.17 23.03 16.03
N GLY A 370 20.15 23.67 16.63
CA GLY A 370 20.32 24.63 17.72
C GLY A 370 20.68 24.00 19.06
N GLN A 371 20.24 22.76 19.31
CA GLN A 371 20.54 21.98 20.52
C GLN A 371 21.90 21.30 20.44
N GLU A 372 22.17 20.61 19.33
CA GLU A 372 23.43 19.93 19.06
C GLU A 372 23.88 20.22 17.63
N LYS A 373 25.15 20.62 17.48
CA LYS A 373 25.70 20.89 16.16
C LYS A 373 25.83 19.58 15.36
N GLY A 374 24.85 19.27 14.53
CA GLY A 374 24.91 18.20 13.53
C GLY A 374 23.76 17.25 13.59
N SER A 375 22.83 17.51 14.48
CA SER A 375 21.61 16.75 14.63
C SER A 375 20.46 17.27 13.77
N GLY A 376 20.66 18.31 12.94
CA GLY A 376 19.62 18.80 12.03
C GLY A 376 19.37 17.85 10.86
N GLY A 377 18.11 17.45 10.67
CA GLY A 377 17.65 16.58 9.59
C GLY A 377 16.79 17.30 8.56
N LEU A 378 16.79 16.79 7.33
CA LEU A 378 15.89 17.21 6.25
C LEU A 378 14.69 16.27 6.23
N LEU A 379 13.50 16.84 6.07
CA LEU A 379 12.25 16.09 5.93
C LEU A 379 12.02 15.78 4.46
N SER A 380 11.89 14.50 4.11
CA SER A 380 11.39 14.06 2.83
C SER A 380 9.90 13.73 2.91
N ILE A 381 9.10 14.21 1.96
CA ILE A 381 7.69 13.79 1.79
C ILE A 381 7.52 13.27 0.37
N THR A 382 7.41 11.96 0.22
CA THR A 382 7.40 11.30 -1.09
C THR A 382 6.04 10.67 -1.36
N ILE A 383 5.48 10.89 -2.54
CA ILE A 383 4.25 10.23 -2.97
C ILE A 383 4.59 8.85 -3.51
N ASN A 384 3.92 7.82 -2.99
CA ASN A 384 3.99 6.48 -3.55
C ASN A 384 3.28 6.46 -4.93
N PRO A 385 4.03 6.20 -6.02
CA PRO A 385 3.51 6.26 -7.39
C PRO A 385 2.37 5.26 -7.64
N GLU A 386 2.39 4.11 -6.98
CA GLU A 386 1.50 2.98 -7.24
C GLU A 386 0.27 2.98 -6.33
N THR A 387 0.34 3.55 -5.13
CA THR A 387 -0.76 3.45 -4.15
C THR A 387 -1.56 4.72 -3.97
N CYS A 388 -1.02 5.89 -4.35
CA CYS A 388 -1.76 7.15 -4.29
C CYS A 388 -2.97 7.10 -5.22
N LYS A 389 -4.16 7.45 -4.72
CA LYS A 389 -5.38 7.51 -5.53
C LYS A 389 -5.78 8.92 -5.98
N GLY A 390 -5.00 9.95 -5.64
CA GLY A 390 -5.35 11.34 -5.97
C GLY A 390 -6.63 11.84 -5.27
N CYS A 391 -6.81 11.51 -3.99
CA CYS A 391 -8.02 11.86 -3.23
C CYS A 391 -8.04 13.28 -2.65
N ASP A 392 -6.96 14.04 -2.84
CA ASP A 392 -6.79 15.44 -2.40
C ASP A 392 -6.84 15.72 -0.89
N VAL A 393 -7.09 14.72 -0.04
CA VAL A 393 -7.14 14.91 1.42
C VAL A 393 -5.85 15.56 1.95
N CYS A 394 -4.68 15.10 1.49
CA CYS A 394 -3.39 15.65 1.90
C CYS A 394 -3.18 17.11 1.47
N VAL A 395 -3.71 17.51 0.31
CA VAL A 395 -3.67 18.89 -0.20
C VAL A 395 -4.64 19.75 0.61
N ALA A 396 -5.85 19.26 0.86
CA ALA A 396 -6.90 19.98 1.59
C ALA A 396 -6.51 20.33 3.04
N VAL A 397 -5.67 19.50 3.68
CA VAL A 397 -5.18 19.74 5.05
C VAL A 397 -3.87 20.54 5.11
N CYS A 398 -3.30 20.91 3.95
CA CYS A 398 -2.03 21.64 3.86
C CYS A 398 -2.28 23.16 3.78
N ASP A 399 -2.35 23.80 4.95
CA ASP A 399 -2.62 25.24 5.04
C ASP A 399 -1.52 26.12 4.40
N ASP A 400 -0.28 25.62 4.38
CA ASP A 400 0.90 26.34 3.89
C ASP A 400 1.09 26.24 2.37
N GLY A 401 0.28 25.45 1.66
CA GLY A 401 0.40 25.24 0.21
C GLY A 401 1.67 24.47 -0.19
N ALA A 402 2.21 23.65 0.70
CA ALA A 402 3.33 22.75 0.46
C ALA A 402 2.95 21.48 -0.35
N LEU A 403 1.66 21.31 -0.65
CA LEU A 403 1.14 20.27 -1.54
C LEU A 403 0.17 20.92 -2.51
N VAL A 404 0.36 20.66 -3.81
CA VAL A 404 -0.48 21.19 -4.89
C VAL A 404 -0.86 20.08 -5.86
N ASN A 405 -2.08 20.13 -6.41
CA ASN A 405 -2.49 19.16 -7.42
C ASN A 405 -1.93 19.50 -8.79
N VAL A 406 -1.40 18.47 -9.45
CA VAL A 406 -0.90 18.56 -10.81
C VAL A 406 -1.49 17.44 -11.66
N PRO A 407 -1.64 17.63 -12.99
CA PRO A 407 -2.08 16.58 -13.88
C PRO A 407 -1.18 15.34 -13.79
N GLN A 408 -1.78 14.15 -13.81
CA GLN A 408 -1.06 12.90 -13.88
C GLN A 408 -0.57 12.70 -15.33
N THR A 409 0.72 12.94 -15.59
CA THR A 409 1.38 12.65 -16.88
C THR A 409 2.37 11.49 -16.72
N ASP A 410 2.90 10.99 -17.85
CA ASP A 410 3.91 9.92 -17.81
C ASP A 410 5.24 10.43 -17.23
N GLU A 411 5.63 11.67 -17.53
CA GLU A 411 6.80 12.34 -16.92
C GLU A 411 6.64 12.47 -15.40
N GLU A 412 5.44 12.86 -14.93
CA GLU A 412 5.16 12.95 -13.51
C GLU A 412 5.22 11.58 -12.83
N GLN A 413 4.72 10.54 -13.51
CA GLN A 413 4.79 9.17 -13.01
C GLN A 413 6.23 8.69 -12.90
N GLU A 414 7.06 8.91 -13.91
CA GLU A 414 8.48 8.55 -13.91
C GLU A 414 9.25 9.26 -12.78
N ARG A 415 8.96 10.54 -12.55
CA ARG A 415 9.54 11.30 -11.43
C ARG A 415 9.14 10.71 -10.09
N LEU A 416 7.87 10.32 -9.91
CA LEU A 416 7.41 9.67 -8.67
C LEU A 416 8.05 8.29 -8.47
N GLU A 417 8.20 7.50 -9.54
CA GLU A 417 8.90 6.21 -9.52
C GLU A 417 10.38 6.37 -9.10
N ALA A 418 11.09 7.36 -9.65
CA ALA A 418 12.47 7.68 -9.29
C ALA A 418 12.59 8.13 -7.82
N ASN A 419 11.73 9.06 -7.39
CA ASN A 419 11.71 9.54 -6.00
C ASN A 419 11.39 8.42 -5.01
N TRP A 420 10.44 7.55 -5.34
CA TRP A 420 10.09 6.40 -4.49
C TRP A 420 11.22 5.37 -4.41
N LYS A 421 11.98 5.17 -5.50
CA LYS A 421 13.16 4.31 -5.50
C LYS A 421 14.23 4.83 -4.52
N LEU A 422 14.51 6.14 -4.55
CA LEU A 422 15.46 6.76 -3.61
C LEU A 422 14.94 6.69 -2.18
N TRP A 423 13.68 7.05 -1.96
CA TRP A 423 13.06 7.06 -0.63
C TRP A 423 13.12 5.69 0.06
N LYS A 424 12.98 4.59 -0.69
CA LYS A 424 13.11 3.22 -0.15
C LYS A 424 14.52 2.89 0.37
N ASN A 425 15.54 3.61 -0.08
CA ASN A 425 16.93 3.44 0.36
C ASN A 425 17.31 4.38 1.51
N LEU A 426 16.43 5.32 1.90
CA LEU A 426 16.66 6.12 3.10
C LEU A 426 16.55 5.23 4.35
N PRO A 427 17.36 5.51 5.40
CA PRO A 427 17.22 4.83 6.68
C PRO A 427 15.96 5.27 7.42
N GLU A 428 15.57 4.45 8.39
CA GLU A 428 14.51 4.80 9.34
C GLU A 428 14.80 6.12 10.05
N THR A 429 13.74 6.91 10.31
CA THR A 429 13.87 8.15 11.07
C THR A 429 14.42 7.85 12.48
N ASP A 430 15.53 8.52 12.81
CA ASP A 430 16.18 8.45 14.13
C ASP A 430 15.24 8.96 15.24
N ASP A 431 15.28 8.29 16.39
CA ASP A 431 14.40 8.58 17.54
C ASP A 431 14.52 10.02 18.05
N ARG A 432 15.64 10.71 17.80
CA ARG A 432 15.82 12.12 18.17
C ARG A 432 14.79 13.05 17.52
N TYR A 433 14.22 12.66 16.37
CA TYR A 433 13.20 13.44 15.67
C TYR A 433 11.77 13.05 16.07
N ILE A 434 11.62 11.97 16.83
CA ILE A 434 10.32 11.45 17.30
C ILE A 434 9.99 12.11 18.64
N ARG A 435 8.88 12.87 18.67
CA ARG A 435 8.48 13.67 19.84
C ARG A 435 7.50 12.90 20.71
N ILE A 436 7.89 11.70 21.14
CA ILE A 436 7.09 10.84 22.01
C ILE A 436 7.92 10.46 23.22
N SER A 437 7.48 10.90 24.39
CA SER A 437 8.17 10.63 25.66
C SER A 437 7.76 9.27 26.22
N SER A 438 6.51 8.86 26.04
CA SER A 438 6.02 7.53 26.37
C SER A 438 4.79 7.19 25.52
N LEU A 439 4.87 6.12 24.73
CA LEU A 439 3.71 5.59 24.01
C LEU A 439 2.71 4.92 24.98
N GLU A 440 3.22 4.30 26.03
CA GLU A 440 2.44 3.53 27.01
C GLU A 440 1.55 4.45 27.86
N GLU A 441 2.06 5.63 28.20
CA GLU A 441 1.34 6.67 28.94
C GLU A 441 0.65 7.68 28.00
N SER A 442 0.75 7.49 26.68
CA SER A 442 0.22 8.40 25.66
C SER A 442 0.74 9.85 25.76
N ILE A 443 2.03 10.01 26.10
CA ILE A 443 2.70 11.31 26.27
C ILE A 443 3.51 11.66 25.02
N GLY A 444 3.04 12.65 24.26
CA GLY A 444 3.76 13.23 23.12
C GLY A 444 2.90 13.39 21.87
N MET A 445 3.55 13.66 20.73
CA MET A 445 2.87 13.82 19.44
C MET A 445 2.90 12.53 18.63
N MET A 446 1.79 11.77 18.69
CA MET A 446 1.53 10.58 17.87
C MET A 446 1.89 10.75 16.38
N PRO A 447 1.63 11.89 15.72
CA PRO A 447 1.99 12.07 14.31
C PRO A 447 3.48 11.90 13.98
N SER A 448 4.37 12.13 14.94
CA SER A 448 5.82 11.99 14.73
C SER A 448 6.26 10.53 14.62
N MET A 449 5.54 9.60 15.27
CA MET A 449 5.76 8.14 15.15
C MET A 449 5.66 7.63 13.71
N LEU A 450 4.82 8.29 12.91
CA LEU A 450 4.58 7.97 11.50
C LEU A 450 5.76 8.37 10.59
N LEU A 451 6.77 9.07 11.11
CA LEU A 451 8.02 9.32 10.39
C LEU A 451 8.90 8.07 10.30
N LYS A 452 8.64 7.05 11.12
CA LYS A 452 9.26 5.74 10.95
C LYS A 452 8.53 4.97 9.85
N GLN A 453 9.26 4.53 8.84
CA GLN A 453 8.74 3.86 7.65
C GLN A 453 8.02 2.58 8.03
N GLY A 454 8.57 1.78 8.95
CA GLY A 454 7.97 0.55 9.46
C GLY A 454 6.64 0.78 10.20
N ASN A 455 6.45 1.93 10.85
CA ASN A 455 5.18 2.29 11.47
C ASN A 455 4.17 2.75 10.41
N TYR A 456 4.62 3.59 9.47
CA TYR A 456 3.78 4.09 8.39
C TYR A 456 3.32 2.97 7.46
N LEU A 457 4.18 2.00 7.16
CA LEU A 457 3.90 0.87 6.28
C LEU A 457 3.36 -0.36 7.04
N SER A 458 2.90 -0.18 8.28
CA SER A 458 2.15 -1.21 9.03
C SER A 458 0.78 -1.54 8.40
N MET A 459 0.35 -0.75 7.43
CA MET A 459 -0.75 -1.01 6.50
C MET A 459 -0.34 -0.50 5.12
N LEU A 460 -0.52 -1.31 4.09
CA LEU A 460 -0.19 -0.93 2.72
C LEU A 460 -1.40 -0.32 1.99
N GLY A 461 -1.12 0.48 0.96
CA GLY A 461 -2.13 0.90 -0.01
C GLY A 461 -2.34 -0.13 -1.13
N GLY A 462 -3.01 0.29 -2.20
CA GLY A 462 -3.25 -0.57 -3.37
C GLY A 462 -4.48 -1.47 -3.27
N ASP A 463 -5.30 -1.32 -2.23
CA ASP A 463 -6.62 -1.95 -2.12
C ASP A 463 -7.75 -1.12 -2.77
N ASN A 464 -8.95 -1.71 -2.81
CA ASN A 464 -10.11 -1.18 -3.51
C ASN A 464 -10.99 -0.22 -2.68
N ALA A 465 -10.50 0.31 -1.54
CA ALA A 465 -11.24 1.34 -0.83
C ALA A 465 -11.46 2.59 -1.68
N CYS A 466 -12.51 3.34 -1.35
CA CYS A 466 -12.79 4.62 -1.98
C CYS A 466 -11.63 5.62 -1.78
N MET A 467 -11.48 6.53 -2.73
CA MET A 467 -10.59 7.70 -2.60
C MET A 467 -11.02 8.51 -1.38
N GLY A 468 -10.10 8.80 -0.46
CA GLY A 468 -10.42 9.58 0.75
C GLY A 468 -11.15 8.79 1.84
N CYS A 469 -11.04 7.47 1.87
CA CYS A 469 -11.76 6.63 2.83
C CYS A 469 -11.34 6.90 4.29
N GLY A 470 -12.24 7.48 5.10
CA GLY A 470 -11.99 7.76 6.52
C GLY A 470 -11.79 6.51 7.39
N GLU A 471 -12.43 5.38 7.06
CA GLU A 471 -12.22 4.11 7.77
C GLU A 471 -10.75 3.68 7.72
N LYS A 472 -10.11 3.84 6.55
CA LYS A 472 -8.72 3.45 6.35
C LYS A 472 -7.77 4.33 7.13
N THR A 473 -7.96 5.65 7.15
CA THR A 473 -7.15 6.55 7.96
C THR A 473 -7.22 6.15 9.43
N ALA A 474 -8.42 5.88 9.97
CA ALA A 474 -8.59 5.46 11.35
C ALA A 474 -7.87 4.12 11.65
N ILE A 475 -8.04 3.12 10.78
CA ILE A 475 -7.38 1.82 10.93
C ILE A 475 -5.87 1.95 10.83
N HIS A 476 -5.35 2.69 9.84
CA HIS A 476 -3.92 2.92 9.66
C HIS A 476 -3.28 3.50 10.92
N LEU A 477 -3.89 4.51 11.55
CA LEU A 477 -3.38 5.08 12.80
C LEU A 477 -3.35 4.08 13.96
N VAL A 478 -4.38 3.24 14.10
CA VAL A 478 -4.40 2.17 15.11
C VAL A 478 -3.27 1.16 14.85
N LEU A 479 -3.10 0.74 13.59
CA LEU A 479 -2.06 -0.21 13.21
C LEU A 479 -0.65 0.34 13.43
N SER A 480 -0.41 1.59 13.04
CA SER A 480 0.86 2.27 13.28
C SER A 480 1.18 2.38 14.77
N ALA A 481 0.19 2.68 15.61
CA ALA A 481 0.35 2.75 17.05
C ALA A 481 0.76 1.40 17.66
N VAL A 482 0.04 0.33 17.28
CA VAL A 482 0.35 -1.02 17.75
C VAL A 482 1.73 -1.46 17.26
N ASN A 483 2.09 -1.16 16.02
CA ASN A 483 3.39 -1.51 15.48
C ASN A 483 4.53 -0.81 16.24
N ALA A 484 4.38 0.48 16.54
CA ALA A 484 5.37 1.23 17.29
C ALA A 484 5.54 0.75 18.74
N LEU A 485 4.48 0.22 19.35
CA LEU A 485 4.52 -0.41 20.67
C LEU A 485 5.17 -1.79 20.62
N MET A 486 4.80 -2.62 19.65
CA MET A 486 5.19 -4.03 19.62
C MET A 486 6.57 -4.28 19.02
N ALA A 487 7.01 -3.49 18.03
CA ALA A 487 8.28 -3.72 17.35
C ALA A 487 9.48 -3.68 18.31
N PRO A 488 9.66 -2.62 19.13
CA PRO A 488 10.80 -2.54 20.05
C PRO A 488 10.77 -3.65 21.12
N ARG A 489 9.58 -4.01 21.61
CA ARG A 489 9.43 -5.10 22.60
C ARG A 489 9.90 -6.44 22.06
N VAL A 490 9.55 -6.75 20.82
CA VAL A 490 9.99 -7.98 20.16
C VAL A 490 11.51 -7.96 19.94
N GLU A 491 12.08 -6.81 19.54
CA GLU A 491 13.53 -6.66 19.35
C GLU A 491 14.29 -6.92 20.66
N THR A 492 13.88 -6.29 21.77
CA THR A 492 14.45 -6.54 23.10
C THR A 492 14.31 -8.01 23.50
N HIS A 493 13.14 -8.61 23.29
CA HIS A 493 12.90 -10.00 23.64
C HIS A 493 13.76 -10.99 22.84
N VAL A 494 14.02 -10.71 21.56
CA VAL A 494 14.91 -11.54 20.73
C VAL A 494 16.35 -11.50 21.25
N VAL A 495 16.81 -10.34 21.73
CA VAL A 495 18.13 -10.20 22.38
C VAL A 495 18.19 -11.03 23.66
N GLU A 496 17.18 -10.92 24.53
CA GLU A 496 17.11 -11.72 25.77
C GLU A 496 17.14 -13.23 25.51
N ILE A 497 16.44 -13.70 24.46
CA ILE A 497 16.48 -15.12 24.08
C ILE A 497 17.89 -15.52 23.65
N ALA A 498 18.58 -14.67 22.88
CA ALA A 498 19.95 -14.92 22.43
C ALA A 498 20.93 -15.02 23.60
N GLU A 499 20.86 -14.07 24.53
CA GLU A 499 21.69 -14.07 25.76
C GLU A 499 21.44 -15.33 26.61
N LEU A 500 20.18 -15.75 26.73
CA LEU A 500 19.83 -16.96 27.48
C LEU A 500 20.36 -18.24 26.80
N ILE A 501 20.38 -18.28 25.46
CA ILE A 501 20.99 -19.38 24.70
C ILE A 501 22.49 -19.46 24.99
N GLU A 502 23.19 -18.33 24.93
CA GLU A 502 24.64 -18.25 25.18
C GLU A 502 24.98 -18.67 26.62
N ALA A 503 24.24 -18.16 27.61
CA ALA A 503 24.45 -18.51 29.01
C ALA A 503 24.23 -20.00 29.30
N LEU A 504 23.24 -20.62 28.66
CA LEU A 504 23.00 -22.06 28.77
C LEU A 504 24.10 -22.89 28.09
N ASP A 505 24.59 -22.45 26.93
CA ASP A 505 25.70 -23.13 26.23
C ASP A 505 26.97 -23.09 27.08
N GLU A 506 27.29 -21.92 27.66
CA GLU A 506 28.43 -21.76 28.58
C GLU A 506 28.28 -22.70 29.78
N LYS A 507 27.11 -22.74 30.43
CA LYS A 507 26.85 -23.64 31.56
C LYS A 507 27.05 -25.11 31.17
N ALA A 508 26.55 -25.53 30.01
CA ALA A 508 26.74 -26.90 29.53
C ALA A 508 28.23 -27.22 29.31
N ARG A 509 29.00 -26.29 28.73
CA ARG A 509 30.45 -26.45 28.56
C ARG A 509 31.17 -26.53 29.89
N THR A 510 30.85 -25.68 30.86
CA THR A 510 31.45 -25.72 32.20
C THR A 510 31.19 -27.07 32.89
N LEU A 511 29.98 -27.62 32.78
CA LEU A 511 29.66 -28.95 33.32
C LEU A 511 30.53 -30.04 32.70
N LEU A 512 30.75 -30.00 31.38
CA LEU A 512 31.60 -30.96 30.67
C LEU A 512 33.09 -30.79 30.99
N ILE A 513 33.58 -29.56 31.09
CA ILE A 513 34.99 -29.23 31.36
C ILE A 513 35.36 -29.51 32.83
N SER A 514 34.42 -29.43 33.77
CA SER A 514 34.68 -29.65 35.20
C SER A 514 35.27 -31.02 35.55
N GLU A 515 35.22 -31.99 34.63
CA GLU A 515 35.77 -33.35 34.78
C GLU A 515 36.96 -33.64 33.87
N ALA A 516 37.44 -32.66 33.11
CA ALA A 516 38.69 -32.81 32.38
C ALA A 516 39.85 -32.80 33.40
N ASP A 517 40.50 -33.95 33.61
CA ASP A 517 41.73 -34.00 34.39
C ASP A 517 42.84 -33.32 33.58
N LEU A 518 43.18 -32.10 33.98
CA LEU A 518 44.24 -31.31 33.35
C LEU A 518 45.62 -31.98 33.46
N ALA A 519 45.80 -32.97 34.34
CA ALA A 519 47.02 -33.76 34.44
C ALA A 519 47.18 -34.81 33.33
N GLU A 520 46.09 -35.20 32.66
CA GLU A 520 46.09 -36.16 31.54
C GLU A 520 46.26 -35.49 30.16
N VAL A 521 46.30 -34.15 30.13
CA VAL A 521 46.51 -33.36 28.91
C VAL A 521 48.00 -33.41 28.52
N SER A 522 48.33 -34.32 27.60
CA SER A 522 49.67 -34.46 27.00
C SER A 522 49.75 -33.78 25.63
N ALA A 523 50.90 -33.17 25.30
CA ALA A 523 51.16 -32.56 24.00
C ALA A 523 51.17 -33.58 22.83
N ASP A 524 51.31 -34.87 23.14
CA ASP A 524 51.44 -35.96 22.17
C ASP A 524 50.12 -36.76 21.98
N ALA A 525 49.03 -36.38 22.66
CA ALA A 525 47.74 -37.09 22.59
C ALA A 525 46.83 -36.55 21.48
N GLU A 526 46.30 -37.43 20.62
CA GLU A 526 45.38 -37.05 19.52
C GLU A 526 43.98 -36.64 19.99
N ALA A 527 43.54 -37.09 21.18
CA ALA A 527 42.25 -36.75 21.77
C ALA A 527 42.27 -36.85 23.30
N LEU A 528 41.44 -36.04 23.96
CA LEU A 528 41.20 -36.10 25.41
C LEU A 528 39.85 -36.79 25.65
N GLU A 529 39.85 -38.00 26.23
CA GLU A 529 38.62 -38.70 26.62
C GLU A 529 38.14 -38.19 28.00
N VAL A 530 37.04 -37.44 28.03
CA VAL A 530 36.42 -36.96 29.28
C VAL A 530 35.27 -37.90 29.67
N SER A 531 35.45 -38.68 30.74
CA SER A 531 34.41 -39.58 31.26
C SER A 531 33.37 -38.82 32.07
N VAL A 532 32.28 -38.40 31.42
CA VAL A 532 31.21 -37.63 32.10
C VAL A 532 30.23 -38.53 32.86
N GLU A 533 29.95 -38.21 34.14
CA GLU A 533 28.93 -38.88 34.97
C GLU A 533 27.53 -38.88 34.33
N ARG A 534 26.72 -39.92 34.62
CA ARG A 534 25.38 -40.10 34.02
C ARG A 534 24.45 -38.92 34.31
N ASP A 535 24.44 -38.43 35.54
CA ASP A 535 23.54 -37.36 35.98
C ASP A 535 23.90 -36.02 35.30
N LYS A 536 25.21 -35.77 35.09
CA LYS A 536 25.70 -34.62 34.32
C LYS A 536 25.38 -34.74 32.83
N LYS A 537 25.51 -35.94 32.24
CA LYS A 537 25.07 -36.20 30.86
C LYS A 537 23.59 -35.90 30.68
N GLU A 538 22.77 -36.29 31.64
CA GLU A 538 21.33 -36.00 31.62
C GLU A 538 21.04 -34.50 31.76
N ALA A 539 21.74 -33.79 32.66
CA ALA A 539 21.64 -32.34 32.81
C ALA A 539 22.06 -31.59 31.53
N VAL A 540 23.17 -31.99 30.90
CA VAL A 540 23.63 -31.41 29.62
C VAL A 540 22.63 -31.70 28.51
N ALA A 541 22.05 -32.90 28.45
CA ALA A 541 21.01 -33.22 27.48
C ALA A 541 19.73 -32.39 27.70
N GLN A 542 19.35 -32.10 28.95
CA GLN A 542 18.24 -31.20 29.28
C GLN A 542 18.52 -29.76 28.84
N ILE A 543 19.72 -29.24 29.13
CA ILE A 543 20.15 -27.91 28.69
C ILE A 543 20.14 -27.81 27.15
N HIS A 544 20.67 -28.82 26.46
CA HIS A 544 20.68 -28.86 25.00
C HIS A 544 19.25 -28.81 24.42
N ARG A 545 18.30 -29.58 24.97
CA ARG A 545 16.89 -29.50 24.55
C ARG A 545 16.29 -28.11 24.78
N ALA A 546 16.63 -27.45 25.88
CA ALA A 546 16.18 -26.09 26.15
C ALA A 546 16.77 -25.09 25.14
N ILE A 547 18.06 -25.20 24.82
CA ILE A 547 18.71 -24.39 23.77
C ILE A 547 18.02 -24.54 22.42
N GLU A 548 17.73 -25.78 21.98
CA GLU A 548 17.05 -26.00 20.70
C GLU A 548 15.62 -25.43 20.70
N ALA A 549 14.90 -25.51 21.83
CA ALA A 549 13.59 -24.87 21.96
C ALA A 549 13.68 -23.33 21.90
N LEU A 550 14.71 -22.73 22.51
CA LEU A 550 14.94 -21.28 22.43
C LEU A 550 15.37 -20.83 21.04
N LYS A 551 16.18 -21.63 20.32
CA LYS A 551 16.55 -21.34 18.93
C LYS A 551 15.32 -21.37 18.02
N ASP A 552 14.42 -22.34 18.17
CA ASP A 552 13.14 -22.36 17.45
C ASP A 552 12.29 -21.14 17.81
N LEU A 553 12.20 -20.78 19.10
CA LEU A 553 11.46 -19.60 19.55
C LEU A 553 12.01 -18.30 18.94
N LYS A 554 13.33 -18.10 18.99
CA LYS A 554 14.04 -16.97 18.39
C LYS A 554 13.77 -16.91 16.88
N TRP A 555 13.94 -18.04 16.18
CA TRP A 555 13.66 -18.14 14.75
C TRP A 555 12.21 -17.76 14.41
N ARG A 556 11.23 -18.15 15.22
CA ARG A 556 9.82 -17.74 15.02
C ARG A 556 9.61 -16.24 15.15
N TYR A 557 10.34 -15.56 16.03
CA TYR A 557 10.25 -14.10 16.17
C TYR A 557 10.95 -13.36 15.04
N GLU A 558 12.08 -13.86 14.53
CA GLU A 558 12.87 -13.18 13.49
C GLU A 558 12.42 -13.50 12.06
N LYS A 559 12.15 -14.78 11.76
CA LYS A 559 11.83 -15.28 10.42
C LYS A 559 10.51 -16.02 10.36
N GLY A 560 10.35 -17.05 11.17
CA GLY A 560 9.19 -17.94 11.14
C GLY A 560 8.90 -18.56 9.76
N PRO A 561 7.79 -19.29 9.60
CA PRO A 561 7.45 -19.94 8.33
C PRO A 561 7.21 -18.97 7.17
N GLY A 562 6.75 -17.75 7.46
CA GLY A 562 6.46 -16.72 6.46
C GLY A 562 7.65 -15.83 6.10
N GLY A 563 8.83 -16.02 6.71
CA GLY A 563 10.03 -15.23 6.47
C GLY A 563 10.01 -13.79 7.01
N ARG A 564 9.02 -13.41 7.85
CA ARG A 564 8.84 -12.06 8.42
C ARG A 564 8.77 -12.00 9.94
N GLY A 565 9.08 -13.11 10.59
CA GLY A 565 8.98 -13.24 12.03
C GLY A 565 7.53 -13.35 12.52
N ARG A 566 7.36 -13.16 13.82
CA ARG A 566 6.05 -13.23 14.46
C ARG A 566 5.27 -11.97 14.15
N ALA A 567 4.00 -12.15 13.75
CA ALA A 567 3.11 -11.03 13.53
C ALA A 567 2.91 -10.21 14.81
N ARG A 568 2.89 -8.87 14.65
CA ARG A 568 2.77 -7.92 15.76
C ARG A 568 1.33 -7.73 16.26
N MET A 569 0.33 -8.21 15.52
CA MET A 569 -1.08 -8.20 15.89
C MET A 569 -1.89 -9.15 15.00
N GLY A 570 -3.20 -9.26 15.24
CA GLY A 570 -4.12 -9.98 14.35
C GLY A 570 -5.53 -9.41 14.38
N PHE A 571 -6.27 -9.60 13.27
CA PHE A 571 -7.65 -9.11 13.10
C PHE A 571 -8.63 -10.27 12.91
N ALA A 572 -9.77 -10.18 13.60
CA ALA A 572 -11.03 -10.77 13.20
C ALA A 572 -11.94 -9.64 12.72
N ASN A 573 -12.33 -9.64 11.45
CA ASN A 573 -13.05 -8.54 10.82
C ASN A 573 -14.44 -8.98 10.39
N SER A 574 -15.45 -8.20 10.74
CA SER A 574 -16.83 -8.42 10.31
C SER A 574 -16.96 -8.05 8.84
N THR A 575 -17.90 -8.71 8.14
CA THR A 575 -18.24 -8.31 6.77
C THR A 575 -18.65 -6.84 6.71
N GLY A 576 -18.18 -6.10 5.71
CA GLY A 576 -18.48 -4.67 5.56
C GLY A 576 -17.45 -4.00 4.66
N CYS A 577 -17.39 -2.67 4.64
CA CYS A 577 -16.39 -1.96 3.85
C CYS A 577 -14.98 -2.41 4.24
N THR A 578 -14.67 -2.51 5.54
CA THR A 578 -13.39 -2.98 6.08
C THR A 578 -12.96 -4.37 5.60
N SER A 579 -13.89 -5.28 5.31
CA SER A 579 -13.59 -6.59 4.73
C SER A 579 -13.53 -6.55 3.21
N ILE A 580 -14.36 -5.73 2.56
CA ILE A 580 -14.38 -5.58 1.10
C ILE A 580 -13.04 -5.02 0.63
N TRP A 581 -12.63 -3.84 1.10
CA TRP A 581 -11.33 -3.31 0.72
C TRP A 581 -10.18 -4.07 1.40
N GLY A 582 -10.42 -4.72 2.54
CA GLY A 582 -9.39 -5.48 3.26
C GLY A 582 -9.02 -6.85 2.65
N ALA A 583 -9.93 -7.48 1.90
CA ALA A 583 -9.72 -8.85 1.43
C ALA A 583 -10.50 -9.22 0.14
N THR A 584 -10.76 -8.26 -0.75
CA THR A 584 -11.22 -8.61 -2.10
C THR A 584 -10.07 -9.26 -2.85
N PHE A 585 -10.18 -10.57 -3.08
CA PHE A 585 -9.17 -11.37 -3.76
C PHE A 585 -8.73 -10.74 -5.10
N PRO A 586 -7.42 -10.62 -5.39
CA PRO A 586 -6.27 -11.14 -4.63
C PRO A 586 -5.62 -10.12 -3.67
N PHE A 587 -6.28 -9.01 -3.35
CA PHE A 587 -5.69 -7.87 -2.64
C PHE A 587 -5.91 -7.93 -1.13
N ASN A 588 -4.82 -7.79 -0.37
CA ASN A 588 -4.82 -7.70 1.08
C ASN A 588 -3.80 -6.63 1.55
N PRO A 589 -4.24 -5.53 2.19
CA PRO A 589 -3.34 -4.46 2.65
C PRO A 589 -2.66 -4.74 3.99
N TYR A 590 -3.07 -5.80 4.70
CA TYR A 590 -2.58 -6.07 6.05
C TYR A 590 -1.31 -6.95 6.00
N PRO A 591 -0.20 -6.51 6.63
CA PRO A 591 1.04 -7.29 6.74
C PRO A 591 1.02 -8.29 7.92
N PHE A 592 -0.17 -8.70 8.38
CA PHE A 592 -0.37 -9.58 9.54
C PHE A 592 -1.61 -10.49 9.36
N PRO A 593 -1.79 -11.53 10.18
CA PRO A 593 -2.94 -12.43 10.10
C PRO A 593 -4.27 -11.69 10.25
N TRP A 594 -5.10 -11.84 9.23
CA TRP A 594 -6.41 -11.23 9.13
C TRP A 594 -7.42 -12.31 8.73
N ALA A 595 -8.57 -12.33 9.39
CA ALA A 595 -9.65 -13.26 9.07
C ALA A 595 -11.00 -12.54 9.06
N SER A 596 -11.86 -12.93 8.13
CA SER A 596 -13.27 -12.56 8.11
C SER A 596 -14.09 -13.82 7.97
N HIS A 597 -15.11 -13.97 8.81
CA HIS A 597 -16.02 -15.10 8.78
C HIS A 597 -17.41 -14.66 8.29
N LEU A 598 -18.21 -14.02 9.15
CA LEU A 598 -19.53 -13.49 8.79
C LEU A 598 -19.70 -12.04 9.24
N PHE A 599 -20.84 -11.46 8.86
CA PHE A 599 -21.16 -10.07 9.15
C PHE A 599 -21.22 -9.79 10.67
N GLN A 600 -21.80 -10.72 11.43
CA GLN A 600 -22.21 -10.51 12.81
C GLN A 600 -21.21 -10.97 13.88
N ASP A 601 -20.15 -11.73 13.53
CA ASP A 601 -19.48 -12.60 14.50
C ASP A 601 -17.98 -12.38 14.71
N ALA A 602 -17.40 -11.31 14.15
CA ALA A 602 -16.00 -10.97 14.43
C ALA A 602 -15.64 -10.93 15.92
N PRO A 603 -16.47 -10.41 16.85
CA PRO A 603 -16.20 -10.50 18.29
C PRO A 603 -16.08 -11.94 18.79
N SER A 604 -16.93 -12.85 18.31
CA SER A 604 -16.94 -14.26 18.73
C SER A 604 -15.76 -15.04 18.13
N VAL A 605 -15.45 -14.78 16.86
CA VAL A 605 -14.26 -15.34 16.19
C VAL A 605 -12.99 -14.88 16.89
N ALA A 606 -12.93 -13.61 17.31
CA ALA A 606 -11.80 -13.07 18.05
C ALA A 606 -11.56 -13.84 19.36
N VAL A 607 -12.62 -14.22 20.11
CA VAL A 607 -12.44 -15.03 21.33
C VAL A 607 -11.72 -16.35 21.04
N GLY A 608 -12.14 -17.07 20.00
CA GLY A 608 -11.51 -18.35 19.65
C GLY A 608 -10.05 -18.19 19.21
N LEU A 609 -9.78 -17.20 18.36
CA LEU A 609 -8.42 -16.90 17.90
C LEU A 609 -7.52 -16.46 19.05
N PHE A 610 -8.04 -15.67 20.00
CA PHE A 610 -7.31 -15.22 21.19
C PHE A 610 -6.87 -16.41 22.05
N GLU A 611 -7.79 -17.31 22.42
CA GLU A 611 -7.45 -18.47 23.27
C GLU A 611 -6.42 -19.38 22.59
N GLY A 612 -6.58 -19.64 21.28
CA GLY A 612 -5.62 -20.43 20.52
C GLY A 612 -4.24 -19.76 20.41
N HIS A 613 -4.21 -18.45 20.16
CA HIS A 613 -2.98 -17.67 20.10
C HIS A 613 -2.27 -17.62 21.46
N MET A 614 -2.99 -17.34 22.54
CA MET A 614 -2.48 -17.29 23.91
C MET A 614 -1.88 -18.63 24.33
N ARG A 615 -2.52 -19.75 23.97
CA ARG A 615 -1.94 -21.08 24.22
C ARG A 615 -0.59 -21.25 23.53
N LYS A 616 -0.40 -20.71 22.32
CA LYS A 616 0.89 -20.73 21.61
C LYS A 616 1.92 -19.77 22.21
N MET A 617 1.51 -18.66 22.82
CA MET A 617 2.40 -17.79 23.59
C MET A 617 2.90 -18.50 24.85
N ALA A 618 2.01 -19.21 25.55
CA ALA A 618 2.34 -19.98 26.75
C ALA A 618 3.47 -21.00 26.50
N ASP A 619 3.47 -21.70 25.34
CA ASP A 619 4.56 -22.62 24.97
C ASP A 619 5.94 -21.93 24.95
N GLY A 620 6.01 -20.70 24.41
CA GLY A 620 7.24 -19.92 24.36
C GLY A 620 7.70 -19.46 25.75
N PHE A 621 6.78 -18.98 26.58
CA PHE A 621 7.10 -18.56 27.95
C PHE A 621 7.50 -19.74 28.83
N VAL A 622 6.90 -20.92 28.65
CA VAL A 622 7.35 -22.15 29.30
C VAL A 622 8.78 -22.48 28.90
N ALA A 623 9.14 -22.38 27.62
CA ALA A 623 10.51 -22.62 27.17
C ALA A 623 11.51 -21.69 27.87
N LEU A 624 11.17 -20.39 27.98
CA LEU A 624 11.98 -19.39 28.69
C LEU A 624 12.09 -19.67 30.20
N ARG A 625 10.97 -19.97 30.87
CA ARG A 625 10.95 -20.29 32.31
C ARG A 625 11.75 -21.55 32.60
N ARG A 626 11.60 -22.59 31.78
CA ARG A 626 12.40 -23.82 31.88
C ARG A 626 13.89 -23.52 31.72
N ALA A 627 14.25 -22.74 30.69
CA ALA A 627 15.63 -22.33 30.44
C ALA A 627 16.24 -21.55 31.62
N ARG A 628 15.52 -20.57 32.17
CA ARG A 628 15.96 -19.80 33.36
C ARG A 628 16.13 -20.70 34.58
N LYS A 629 15.20 -21.62 34.85
CA LYS A 629 15.32 -22.58 35.97
C LYS A 629 16.50 -23.53 35.78
N LEU A 630 16.74 -24.01 34.57
CA LEU A 630 17.90 -24.84 34.24
C LEU A 630 19.20 -24.04 34.44
N LEU A 631 19.25 -22.78 34.01
CA LEU A 631 20.40 -21.90 34.21
C LEU A 631 20.70 -21.67 35.70
N ASP A 632 19.66 -21.48 36.52
CA ASP A 632 19.79 -21.30 37.98
C ASP A 632 20.04 -22.60 38.75
N GLY A 633 19.90 -23.77 38.11
CA GLY A 633 19.98 -25.07 38.79
C GLY A 633 18.78 -25.36 39.71
N ARG A 634 17.64 -24.72 39.45
CA ARG A 634 16.39 -24.84 40.23
C ARG A 634 15.27 -25.60 39.51
N TYR A 635 15.59 -26.25 38.40
CA TYR A 635 14.63 -27.00 37.60
C TYR A 635 14.32 -28.35 38.24
N ASP A 636 13.05 -28.59 38.54
CA ASP A 636 12.51 -29.86 39.03
C ASP A 636 11.58 -30.46 37.98
N PRO A 637 11.98 -31.53 37.28
CA PRO A 637 11.20 -32.10 36.19
C PRO A 637 9.77 -32.52 36.56
N GLU A 638 9.53 -32.99 37.78
CA GLU A 638 8.19 -33.48 38.16
C GLU A 638 7.26 -32.31 38.48
N ALA A 639 7.71 -31.40 39.35
CA ALA A 639 6.90 -30.25 39.77
C ALA A 639 6.73 -29.22 38.64
N ASP A 640 7.79 -28.95 37.87
CA ASP A 640 7.78 -27.90 36.86
C ASP A 640 6.99 -28.32 35.61
N GLU A 641 7.14 -29.56 35.13
CA GLU A 641 6.39 -30.00 33.95
C GLU A 641 4.89 -30.14 34.23
N ALA A 642 4.51 -30.55 35.45
CA ALA A 642 3.12 -30.52 35.89
C ALA A 642 2.57 -29.08 35.91
N ALA A 643 3.33 -28.13 36.45
CA ALA A 643 2.93 -26.72 36.45
C ALA A 643 2.86 -26.12 35.03
N PHE A 644 3.75 -26.53 34.12
CA PHE A 644 3.77 -26.07 32.73
C PHE A 644 2.64 -26.63 31.89
N ALA A 645 2.15 -27.84 32.19
CA ALA A 645 1.03 -28.46 31.48
C ALA A 645 -0.26 -27.63 31.58
N ASP A 646 -0.50 -27.02 32.74
CA ASP A 646 -1.67 -26.18 33.01
C ASP A 646 -1.40 -24.67 32.81
N PHE A 647 -0.22 -24.29 32.31
CA PHE A 647 0.16 -22.89 32.16
C PHE A 647 -0.60 -22.21 31.01
N GLY A 648 -1.36 -21.16 31.35
CA GLY A 648 -2.20 -20.38 30.45
C GLY A 648 -2.05 -18.87 30.63
N TRP A 649 -2.75 -18.10 29.80
CA TRP A 649 -2.60 -16.65 29.75
C TRP A 649 -3.03 -15.92 31.01
N GLN A 650 -3.92 -16.53 31.81
CA GLN A 650 -4.33 -16.00 33.10
C GLN A 650 -3.18 -15.98 34.13
N GLN A 651 -2.09 -16.70 33.84
CA GLN A 651 -0.89 -16.79 34.69
C GLN A 651 0.31 -16.06 34.08
N PHE A 652 0.12 -15.34 32.97
CA PHE A 652 1.17 -14.48 32.41
C PHE A 652 1.42 -13.31 33.37
N SER A 653 2.69 -12.96 33.51
CA SER A 653 3.07 -11.66 34.06
C SER A 653 2.66 -10.54 33.11
N ASP A 654 2.60 -9.31 33.61
CA ASP A 654 2.31 -8.14 32.78
C ASP A 654 3.34 -7.97 31.64
N GLU A 655 4.61 -8.29 31.89
CA GLU A 655 5.69 -8.27 30.90
C GLU A 655 5.48 -9.33 29.80
N GLU A 656 5.15 -10.57 30.18
CA GLU A 656 4.80 -11.64 29.22
C GLU A 656 3.55 -11.28 28.43
N PHE A 657 2.55 -10.68 29.07
CA PHE A 657 1.33 -10.25 28.40
C PHE A 657 1.61 -9.08 27.43
N ALA A 658 2.52 -8.16 27.79
CA ALA A 658 2.93 -7.05 26.94
C ALA A 658 3.67 -7.49 25.66
N LEU A 659 4.26 -8.70 25.65
CA LEU A 659 4.86 -9.35 24.48
C LEU A 659 3.84 -10.04 23.58
N CYS A 660 2.60 -10.24 24.04
CA CYS A 660 1.56 -10.91 23.27
C CYS A 660 0.98 -9.98 22.20
N PRO A 661 1.05 -10.35 20.90
CA PRO A 661 0.39 -9.62 19.83
C PRO A 661 -1.09 -9.37 20.15
N PRO A 662 -1.58 -8.12 20.16
CA PRO A 662 -2.98 -7.84 20.41
C PRO A 662 -3.86 -8.38 19.29
N LEU A 663 -5.01 -8.94 19.68
CA LEU A 663 -6.07 -9.33 18.76
C LEU A 663 -7.18 -8.28 18.76
N PHE A 664 -7.62 -7.91 17.56
CA PHE A 664 -8.69 -6.96 17.33
C PHE A 664 -9.93 -7.63 16.74
N ALA A 665 -11.10 -7.29 17.25
CA ALA A 665 -12.37 -7.44 16.55
C ALA A 665 -12.69 -6.13 15.84
N VAL A 666 -12.81 -6.16 14.52
CA VAL A 666 -12.97 -4.97 13.66
C VAL A 666 -14.28 -5.07 12.89
N GLY A 667 -14.98 -3.95 12.70
CA GLY A 667 -16.17 -3.91 11.85
C GLY A 667 -16.80 -2.52 11.78
N GLY A 668 -17.68 -2.32 10.80
CA GLY A 668 -18.50 -1.11 10.72
C GLY A 668 -19.62 -1.08 11.74
N ASP A 669 -20.29 0.07 11.84
CA ASP A 669 -21.45 0.27 12.73
C ASP A 669 -22.59 -0.73 12.46
N GLY A 670 -22.99 -0.97 11.20
CA GLY A 670 -24.03 -1.97 10.90
C GLY A 670 -23.69 -3.39 11.40
N ALA A 671 -22.41 -3.78 11.36
CA ALA A 671 -21.96 -5.06 11.90
C ALA A 671 -22.00 -5.09 13.42
N MET A 672 -21.43 -4.07 14.06
CA MET A 672 -21.11 -4.08 15.49
C MET A 672 -22.24 -3.54 16.38
N MET A 673 -23.09 -2.68 15.82
CA MET A 673 -24.15 -1.96 16.53
C MET A 673 -25.56 -2.49 16.24
N ASP A 674 -25.73 -3.20 15.13
CA ASP A 674 -27.00 -3.85 14.77
C ASP A 674 -26.90 -5.37 14.94
N ILE A 675 -26.60 -6.09 13.85
CA ILE A 675 -26.72 -7.55 13.79
C ILE A 675 -25.75 -8.28 14.74
N GLY A 676 -24.53 -7.76 14.91
CA GLY A 676 -23.48 -8.32 15.75
C GLY A 676 -23.43 -7.76 17.16
N PHE A 677 -24.34 -6.86 17.54
CA PHE A 677 -24.32 -6.22 18.86
C PHE A 677 -24.40 -7.24 20.00
N GLN A 678 -25.15 -8.33 19.83
CA GLN A 678 -25.21 -9.41 20.83
C GLN A 678 -23.83 -10.07 21.04
N ASN A 679 -23.06 -10.28 19.97
CA ASN A 679 -21.73 -10.88 20.05
C ASN A 679 -20.72 -9.90 20.65
N LEU A 680 -20.80 -8.61 20.27
CA LEU A 680 -20.00 -7.56 20.88
C LEU A 680 -20.29 -7.45 22.39
N SER A 681 -21.57 -7.39 22.78
CA SER A 681 -21.98 -7.33 24.18
C SER A 681 -21.45 -8.52 24.99
N ARG A 682 -21.50 -9.74 24.43
CA ARG A 682 -20.92 -10.93 25.06
C ARG A 682 -19.40 -10.85 25.19
N LEU A 683 -18.70 -10.35 24.17
CA LEU A 683 -17.25 -10.14 24.23
C LEU A 683 -16.89 -9.17 25.35
N MET A 684 -17.56 -8.01 25.42
CA MET A 684 -17.33 -7.01 26.46
C MET A 684 -17.62 -7.56 27.87
N ALA A 685 -18.65 -8.40 28.02
CA ALA A 685 -18.96 -9.06 29.29
C ALA A 685 -17.98 -10.19 29.66
N SER A 686 -17.18 -10.69 28.71
CA SER A 686 -16.30 -11.84 28.94
C SER A 686 -15.02 -11.51 29.72
N GLY A 687 -14.67 -10.22 29.86
CA GLY A 687 -13.42 -9.78 30.48
C GLY A 687 -12.14 -10.17 29.73
N LYS A 688 -12.26 -10.73 28.52
CA LYS A 688 -11.09 -11.10 27.70
C LYS A 688 -10.41 -9.84 27.15
N PRO A 689 -9.07 -9.77 27.16
CA PRO A 689 -8.29 -8.60 26.73
C PRO A 689 -8.19 -8.49 25.20
N ILE A 690 -9.34 -8.51 24.52
CA ILE A 690 -9.48 -8.33 23.08
C ILE A 690 -9.90 -6.89 22.83
N ARG A 691 -9.26 -6.25 21.86
CA ARG A 691 -9.56 -4.86 21.47
C ARG A 691 -10.68 -4.85 20.44
N VAL A 692 -11.56 -3.85 20.48
CA VAL A 692 -12.62 -3.68 19.49
C VAL A 692 -12.43 -2.36 18.78
N VAL A 693 -12.47 -2.37 17.45
CA VAL A 693 -12.47 -1.16 16.61
C VAL A 693 -13.76 -1.15 15.80
N VAL A 694 -14.63 -0.19 16.12
CA VAL A 694 -15.84 0.08 15.34
C VAL A 694 -15.56 1.30 14.46
N VAL A 695 -15.55 1.12 13.15
CA VAL A 695 -15.47 2.24 12.20
C VAL A 695 -16.89 2.71 11.89
N ASP A 696 -17.35 3.72 12.63
CA ASP A 696 -18.72 4.22 12.54
C ASP A 696 -18.86 5.22 11.36
N THR A 697 -19.43 4.74 10.26
CA THR A 697 -19.78 5.56 9.10
C THR A 697 -21.23 6.05 9.15
N GLN A 698 -21.95 5.72 10.23
CA GLN A 698 -23.34 6.13 10.49
C GLN A 698 -24.35 5.61 9.45
N ALA A 699 -23.93 4.63 8.65
CA ALA A 699 -24.75 3.96 7.64
C ALA A 699 -24.09 2.62 7.27
N ASN A 700 -24.88 1.66 6.79
CA ASN A 700 -24.30 0.47 6.18
C ASN A 700 -23.73 0.81 4.79
N SER A 701 -22.50 1.33 4.75
CA SER A 701 -21.83 1.81 3.53
C SER A 701 -21.67 0.70 2.48
N ALA A 702 -21.34 -0.53 2.89
CA ALA A 702 -21.21 -1.67 1.98
C ALA A 702 -22.56 -2.08 1.37
N GLY A 703 -23.66 -1.91 2.12
CA GLY A 703 -25.03 -2.13 1.67
C GLY A 703 -25.59 -1.00 0.81
N GLY A 704 -24.77 -0.05 0.37
CA GLY A 704 -25.17 1.11 -0.42
C GLY A 704 -25.59 2.34 0.39
N GLY A 705 -25.37 2.36 1.71
CA GLY A 705 -25.79 3.47 2.57
C GLY A 705 -27.18 3.28 3.19
N GLN A 706 -27.52 2.04 3.55
CA GLN A 706 -28.76 1.74 4.28
C GLN A 706 -28.71 2.31 5.71
N SER A 707 -29.87 2.61 6.28
CA SER A 707 -29.97 3.07 7.67
C SER A 707 -29.51 2.01 8.67
N CYS A 708 -28.81 2.44 9.72
CA CYS A 708 -28.35 1.61 10.84
C CYS A 708 -28.71 2.28 12.19
N THR A 709 -28.54 1.59 13.32
CA THR A 709 -28.82 2.21 14.63
C THR A 709 -27.78 3.28 15.04
N ALA A 710 -26.60 3.33 14.42
CA ALA A 710 -25.60 4.38 14.65
C ALA A 710 -25.87 5.72 13.89
N GLY A 711 -26.79 5.70 12.91
CA GLY A 711 -27.19 6.92 12.19
C GLY A 711 -27.88 7.95 13.08
N PHE A 712 -27.90 9.22 12.67
CA PHE A 712 -28.60 10.29 13.39
C PHE A 712 -30.11 10.26 13.13
N LYS A 713 -30.89 10.76 14.11
CA LYS A 713 -32.31 11.00 13.91
C LYS A 713 -32.52 12.02 12.78
N GLY A 714 -33.44 11.72 11.87
CA GLY A 714 -33.72 12.51 10.68
C GLY A 714 -32.81 12.23 9.48
N GLN A 715 -31.80 11.35 9.61
CA GLN A 715 -30.94 10.94 8.51
C GLN A 715 -31.73 10.13 7.47
N ALA A 716 -31.53 10.45 6.19
CA ALA A 716 -32.04 9.71 5.04
C ALA A 716 -30.98 8.71 4.55
N PRO A 717 -31.38 7.49 4.11
CA PRO A 717 -30.44 6.57 3.47
C PRO A 717 -30.08 7.03 2.05
N GLU A 718 -28.93 6.59 1.55
CA GLU A 718 -28.44 6.96 0.21
C GLU A 718 -29.15 6.18 -0.92
N VAL A 719 -29.68 4.98 -0.64
CA VAL A 719 -30.16 4.02 -1.66
C VAL A 719 -31.55 4.33 -2.23
N VAL A 720 -32.29 5.33 -1.73
CA VAL A 720 -33.74 5.38 -2.01
C VAL A 720 -34.17 6.75 -2.56
N ASP A 721 -34.46 6.81 -3.86
CA ASP A 721 -35.39 7.80 -4.41
C ASP A 721 -36.81 7.37 -4.01
N ALA A 722 -37.15 7.70 -2.77
CA ALA A 722 -38.16 6.99 -2.00
C ALA A 722 -39.59 7.48 -2.21
N GLY A 723 -39.78 8.41 -3.16
CA GLY A 723 -41.04 9.09 -3.37
C GLY A 723 -41.47 9.94 -2.17
N PRO A 724 -42.63 10.60 -2.26
CA PRO A 724 -43.10 11.54 -1.24
C PRO A 724 -43.51 10.90 0.11
N ASP A 725 -43.69 9.58 0.16
CA ASP A 725 -44.20 8.87 1.35
C ASP A 725 -43.12 8.32 2.29
N TYR A 726 -41.84 8.50 1.94
CA TYR A 726 -40.73 7.97 2.74
C TYR A 726 -40.49 8.75 4.02
N ARG A 727 -40.23 8.02 5.11
CA ARG A 727 -39.93 8.60 6.44
C ARG A 727 -38.47 8.39 6.78
N ASN A 728 -37.80 9.49 7.15
CA ASN A 728 -36.44 9.46 7.67
C ASN A 728 -36.38 8.68 9.00
N LYS A 729 -35.16 8.29 9.40
CA LYS A 729 -34.93 7.60 10.68
C LYS A 729 -35.52 8.40 11.84
N ASP A 730 -36.42 7.79 12.62
CA ASP A 730 -37.05 8.42 13.80
C ASP A 730 -36.42 7.97 15.14
N GLU A 731 -35.68 6.87 15.10
CA GLU A 731 -34.95 6.32 16.25
C GLU A 731 -33.74 7.18 16.64
N TRP A 732 -33.45 7.23 17.94
CA TRP A 732 -32.23 7.84 18.44
C TRP A 732 -31.02 6.96 18.10
N ARG A 733 -29.87 7.63 17.96
CA ARG A 733 -28.58 6.97 17.73
C ARG A 733 -28.23 6.07 18.92
N LYS A 734 -27.81 4.83 18.64
CA LYS A 734 -27.18 3.97 19.64
C LYS A 734 -25.72 4.41 19.79
N GLU A 735 -25.37 4.93 20.97
CA GLU A 735 -23.97 5.24 21.30
C GLU A 735 -23.26 4.01 21.88
N LEU A 736 -21.96 3.90 21.58
CA LEU A 736 -21.06 2.90 22.18
C LEU A 736 -20.50 3.33 23.54
N ALA A 737 -20.53 4.64 23.83
CA ALA A 737 -19.90 5.27 24.99
C ALA A 737 -20.88 5.49 26.15
#